data_AF-A0A3N2H8K8-F1
#
_entry.id   AF-A0A3N2H8K8-F1
#
_cell.length_a   1.000
_cell.length_b   1.000
_cell.length_c   1.000
_cell.angle_alpha   90.00
_cell.angle_beta   90.00
_cell.angle_gamma   90.00
#
_symmetry.space_group_name_H-M   'P 1'
#
loop_
_entity.id
_entity.type
_entity.pdbx_description
1 polymer ?
#
loop_
_entity_poly.entity_id
_entity_poly.type
_entity_poly.pdbx_seq_one_letter_code
_entity_poly.pdbx_strand_id
1 'polypeptide(L)'
;MQHYVMAVDQGTTSTRCILFDARGRLVSVAQREHQQHFPRPGWVEHDATEIWRNLGRIVPQALADAGIGAEQVAALGIANQRETTVLWDRHTGVPVGRAIVWQDTRTDAMVEALAREPGADRVRRLCGLPLATYFSAPRIRWQLEQMPGLRERAERGDVLFGTIESWLIWNLTGGPDGGVHVTDVTNASRTMLMNLRTLSWDDELLEFFDVPRAMLPEIRSSTEVYGTTSRVVPGIRIAAALGDQQAALFGQTCFAPGEAKCTYGTGSFLLLNTGTTPVLSTHGMLTTVGFRIGEEPAVYALEGSIAVTGSLVQWFRDGLGLIGSAPEIETLARTVEDNGGCYIVPAFSGLFAPHWHSEARGVIAGLTSYITKGHLARAVLEATGWQTREVVEAMNADSGLALSTLRVDGGMTADNLLMQFVADVLDVPVVRPMVAETVSLGAAYAAGLSVGYWPDLEGLRRNWHRAGQWLPEMDPSRREREYAHWRQAVELTFGWTRPSPAATAGTDVTELVQADHRRMEELFRELRNDEADRAALAGELVSLLTAHATATSRVLHPAAPGTDIAADVRALAESASEKALLRLETVVEDHIRAEERGLLNELRRTVSPAERLSLGRAFAAERARRLDTPPDPRRGLRL
;
A
#
# COMPACT_ATOMS: atom_id res chain seq x y z
N MET A 1 37.57 22.87 -10.98
CA MET A 1 36.79 22.18 -12.03
C MET A 1 35.35 22.08 -11.55
N GLN A 2 34.35 22.21 -12.43
CA GLN A 2 32.96 21.95 -12.01
C GLN A 2 32.79 20.43 -11.85
N HIS A 3 32.20 20.02 -10.71
CA HIS A 3 31.84 18.64 -10.42
C HIS A 3 30.32 18.50 -10.41
N TYR A 4 29.84 17.29 -10.67
CA TYR A 4 28.43 16.93 -10.82
C TYR A 4 28.08 15.74 -9.92
N VAL A 5 26.79 15.55 -9.64
CA VAL A 5 26.29 14.33 -9.00
C VAL A 5 25.42 13.57 -9.99
N MET A 6 25.68 12.27 -10.11
CA MET A 6 24.92 11.37 -10.98
C MET A 6 23.81 10.69 -10.18
N ALA A 7 22.64 10.56 -10.78
CA ALA A 7 21.57 9.71 -10.30
C ALA A 7 21.24 8.66 -11.36
N VAL A 8 21.11 7.40 -10.92
CA VAL A 8 20.48 6.33 -11.69
C VAL A 8 19.11 6.08 -11.09
N ASP A 9 18.08 6.22 -11.90
CA ASP A 9 16.69 5.97 -11.51
C ASP A 9 16.16 4.80 -12.35
N GLN A 10 16.12 3.63 -11.70
CA GLN A 10 15.61 2.40 -12.29
C GLN A 10 14.12 2.28 -11.98
N GLY A 11 13.27 2.88 -12.82
CA GLY A 11 11.82 2.78 -12.68
C GLY A 11 11.24 1.48 -13.24
N THR A 12 9.93 1.30 -13.12
CA THR A 12 9.25 0.09 -13.62
C THR A 12 9.21 -0.03 -15.14
N THR A 13 9.16 1.09 -15.88
CA THR A 13 9.08 1.06 -17.35
C THR A 13 10.40 1.42 -18.02
N SER A 14 11.23 2.23 -17.36
CA SER A 14 12.47 2.73 -17.95
C SER A 14 13.57 2.91 -16.90
N THR A 15 14.82 2.89 -17.39
CA THR A 15 16.01 3.25 -16.61
C THR A 15 16.51 4.60 -17.10
N ARG A 16 16.77 5.51 -16.17
CA ARG A 16 17.25 6.87 -16.42
C ARG A 16 18.60 7.10 -15.74
N CYS A 17 19.45 7.88 -16.37
CA CYS A 17 20.68 8.41 -15.80
C CYS A 17 20.65 9.93 -15.95
N ILE A 18 20.81 10.66 -14.84
CA ILE A 18 20.68 12.12 -14.80
C ILE A 18 21.91 12.71 -14.11
N LEU A 19 22.46 13.78 -14.66
CA LEU A 19 23.52 14.57 -14.02
C LEU A 19 22.93 15.87 -13.46
N PHE A 20 23.31 16.19 -12.23
CA PHE A 20 22.92 17.41 -11.54
C PHE A 20 24.14 18.28 -11.19
N ASP A 21 23.98 19.59 -11.30
CA ASP A 21 24.98 20.56 -10.85
C ASP A 21 24.83 20.89 -9.34
N ALA A 22 25.69 21.78 -8.84
CA ALA A 22 25.72 22.19 -7.42
C ALA A 22 24.42 22.86 -6.93
N ARG A 23 23.60 23.37 -7.86
CA ARG A 23 22.31 23.99 -7.57
C ARG A 23 21.14 23.00 -7.70
N GLY A 24 21.41 21.72 -7.91
CA GLY A 24 20.39 20.69 -8.13
C GLY A 24 19.71 20.80 -9.50
N ARG A 25 20.29 21.50 -10.46
CA ARG A 25 19.72 21.64 -11.82
C ARG A 25 20.11 20.46 -12.69
N LEU A 26 19.18 19.98 -13.50
CA LEU A 26 19.42 18.94 -14.50
C LEU A 26 20.39 19.46 -15.58
N VAL A 27 21.47 18.73 -15.81
CA VAL A 27 22.52 19.04 -16.79
C VAL A 27 22.38 18.17 -18.03
N SER A 28 22.20 16.86 -17.83
CA SER A 28 21.90 15.90 -18.89
C SER A 28 21.00 14.79 -18.37
N VAL A 29 20.28 14.15 -19.28
CA VAL A 29 19.42 13.00 -19.02
C VAL A 29 19.52 12.01 -20.18
N ALA A 30 19.76 10.75 -19.85
CA ALA A 30 19.67 9.64 -20.79
C ALA A 30 18.69 8.60 -20.24
N GLN A 31 17.77 8.14 -21.09
CA GLN A 31 16.70 7.22 -20.70
C GLN A 31 16.57 6.08 -21.70
N ARG A 32 16.26 4.87 -21.22
CA ARG A 32 15.86 3.74 -22.04
C ARG A 32 14.76 2.92 -21.38
N GLU A 33 13.73 2.62 -22.14
CA GLU A 33 12.70 1.66 -21.74
C GLU A 33 13.25 0.22 -21.74
N HIS A 34 12.63 -0.64 -20.92
CA HIS A 34 12.87 -2.08 -20.92
C HIS A 34 11.55 -2.82 -21.06
N GLN A 35 11.63 -4.04 -21.57
CA GLN A 35 10.45 -4.81 -21.90
C GLN A 35 9.67 -5.24 -20.65
N GLN A 36 8.37 -4.98 -20.65
CA GLN A 36 7.43 -5.54 -19.68
C GLN A 36 7.01 -6.93 -20.15
N HIS A 37 7.18 -7.95 -19.31
CA HIS A 37 6.79 -9.31 -19.66
C HIS A 37 5.59 -9.79 -18.86
N PHE A 38 4.56 -10.23 -19.58
CA PHE A 38 3.30 -10.74 -19.03
C PHE A 38 3.08 -12.19 -19.47
N PRO A 39 3.78 -13.18 -18.90
CA PRO A 39 3.69 -14.57 -19.36
C PRO A 39 2.31 -15.19 -19.09
N ARG A 40 1.60 -14.71 -18.06
CA ARG A 40 0.25 -15.13 -17.65
C ARG A 40 -0.49 -13.93 -17.04
N PRO A 41 -1.84 -13.97 -16.97
CA PRO A 41 -2.59 -12.97 -16.22
C PRO A 41 -2.09 -12.85 -14.77
N GLY A 42 -1.92 -11.61 -14.29
CA GLY A 42 -1.38 -11.30 -12.96
C GLY A 42 0.14 -11.45 -12.84
N TRP A 43 0.83 -12.00 -13.84
CA TRP A 43 2.28 -12.18 -13.81
C TRP A 43 2.98 -11.02 -14.50
N VAL A 44 3.95 -10.41 -13.83
CA VAL A 44 4.72 -9.26 -14.32
C VAL A 44 6.20 -9.51 -14.05
N GLU A 45 7.00 -9.53 -15.11
CA GLU A 45 8.41 -9.89 -15.06
C GLU A 45 9.28 -8.89 -15.83
N HIS A 46 10.53 -8.71 -15.37
CA HIS A 46 11.58 -7.98 -16.08
C HIS A 46 12.80 -8.86 -16.34
N ASP A 47 13.51 -8.60 -17.44
CA ASP A 47 14.86 -9.13 -17.67
C ASP A 47 15.89 -8.24 -16.95
N ALA A 48 16.43 -8.71 -15.82
CA ALA A 48 17.46 -8.01 -15.07
C ALA A 48 18.76 -7.76 -15.89
N THR A 49 19.03 -8.60 -16.90
CA THR A 49 20.13 -8.45 -17.85
C THR A 49 19.85 -7.34 -18.85
N GLU A 50 18.59 -7.13 -19.27
CA GLU A 50 18.18 -5.97 -20.07
C GLU A 50 18.37 -4.67 -19.29
N ILE A 51 17.91 -4.62 -18.03
CA ILE A 51 18.11 -3.46 -17.14
C ILE A 51 19.60 -3.11 -17.03
N TRP A 52 20.45 -4.12 -16.81
CA TRP A 52 21.90 -3.94 -16.75
C TRP A 52 22.50 -3.44 -18.08
N ARG A 53 22.11 -4.03 -19.22
CA ARG A 53 22.55 -3.58 -20.55
C ARG A 53 22.11 -2.15 -20.85
N ASN A 54 20.90 -1.76 -20.42
CA ASN A 54 20.42 -0.40 -20.56
C ASN A 54 21.28 0.57 -19.75
N LEU A 55 21.62 0.23 -18.51
CA LEU A 55 22.54 1.03 -17.69
C LEU A 55 23.89 1.25 -18.40
N GLY A 56 24.46 0.18 -18.95
CA GLY A 56 25.72 0.21 -19.69
C GLY A 56 25.71 1.12 -20.92
N ARG A 57 24.53 1.50 -21.42
CA ARG A 57 24.37 2.44 -22.55
C ARG A 57 24.08 3.86 -22.09
N ILE A 58 23.22 4.04 -21.08
CA ILE A 58 22.75 5.37 -20.68
C ILE A 58 23.76 6.12 -19.81
N VAL A 59 24.59 5.43 -19.01
CA VAL A 59 25.59 6.10 -18.17
C VAL A 59 26.68 6.79 -19.03
N PRO A 60 27.32 6.11 -20.01
CA PRO A 60 28.24 6.79 -20.92
C PRO A 60 27.56 7.89 -21.74
N GLN A 61 26.31 7.67 -22.17
CA GLN A 61 25.55 8.66 -22.93
C GLN A 61 25.32 9.95 -22.12
N ALA A 62 24.88 9.85 -20.86
CA ALA A 62 24.65 11.02 -20.01
C ALA A 62 25.93 11.85 -19.78
N LEU A 63 27.08 11.18 -19.61
CA LEU A 63 28.39 11.85 -19.51
C LEU A 63 28.77 12.56 -20.81
N ALA A 64 28.57 11.89 -21.95
CA ALA A 64 28.86 12.46 -23.27
C ALA A 64 27.98 13.68 -23.57
N ASP A 65 26.68 13.60 -23.26
CA ASP A 65 25.72 14.70 -23.44
C ASP A 65 26.03 15.91 -22.56
N ALA A 66 26.62 15.69 -21.38
CA ALA A 66 27.12 16.75 -20.51
C ALA A 66 28.52 17.27 -20.92
N GLY A 67 29.23 16.55 -21.79
CA GLY A 67 30.60 16.89 -22.20
C GLY A 67 31.63 16.75 -21.07
N ILE A 68 31.46 15.77 -20.17
CA ILE A 68 32.31 15.59 -18.98
C ILE A 68 32.89 14.18 -18.86
N GLY A 69 33.99 14.05 -18.13
CA GLY A 69 34.57 12.75 -17.74
C GLY A 69 34.04 12.23 -16.39
N ALA A 70 34.34 10.97 -16.09
CA ALA A 70 33.95 10.31 -14.83
C ALA A 70 34.55 10.98 -13.60
N GLU A 71 35.76 11.53 -13.71
CA GLU A 71 36.48 12.28 -12.68
C GLU A 71 35.76 13.57 -12.26
N GLN A 72 34.84 14.05 -13.09
CA GLN A 72 33.99 15.20 -12.77
C GLN A 72 32.70 14.79 -12.02
N VAL A 73 32.43 13.50 -11.85
CA VAL A 73 31.29 12.99 -11.07
C VAL A 73 31.73 12.78 -9.63
N ALA A 74 31.21 13.59 -8.71
CA ALA A 74 31.54 13.53 -7.30
C ALA A 74 31.03 12.25 -6.63
N ALA A 75 29.82 11.82 -6.99
CA ALA A 75 29.15 10.61 -6.50
C ALA A 75 28.01 10.17 -7.43
N LEU A 76 27.61 8.90 -7.28
CA LEU A 76 26.43 8.27 -7.87
C LEU A 76 25.44 7.89 -6.77
N GLY A 77 24.19 8.31 -6.92
CA GLY A 77 23.05 7.82 -6.16
C GLY A 77 22.15 6.91 -7.00
N ILE A 78 21.58 5.89 -6.38
CA ILE A 78 20.68 4.94 -7.04
C ILE A 78 19.28 5.06 -6.43
N ALA A 79 18.28 5.29 -7.27
CA ALA A 79 16.88 5.08 -6.95
C ALA A 79 16.32 3.93 -7.79
N ASN A 80 15.38 3.17 -7.24
CA ASN A 80 14.83 2.01 -7.93
C ASN A 80 13.37 1.75 -7.59
N GLN A 81 12.67 1.11 -8.52
CA GLN A 81 11.39 0.47 -8.23
C GLN A 81 11.60 -0.51 -7.08
N ARG A 82 10.76 -0.35 -6.07
CA ARG A 82 10.85 -1.12 -4.83
C ARG A 82 10.28 -2.52 -5.02
N GLU A 83 10.51 -3.36 -4.01
CA GLU A 83 10.04 -4.73 -3.85
C GLU A 83 10.44 -5.77 -4.94
N THR A 84 10.72 -5.35 -6.18
CA THR A 84 11.04 -6.22 -7.32
C THR A 84 12.22 -7.13 -6.99
N THR A 85 11.99 -8.44 -7.10
CA THR A 85 12.90 -9.47 -6.60
C THR A 85 13.77 -10.01 -7.72
N VAL A 86 15.10 -9.91 -7.57
CA VAL A 86 16.08 -10.55 -8.45
C VAL A 86 16.82 -11.63 -7.67
N LEU A 87 16.93 -12.83 -8.25
CA LEU A 87 17.79 -13.90 -7.77
C LEU A 87 18.86 -14.19 -8.82
N TRP A 88 20.13 -14.29 -8.43
CA TRP A 88 21.23 -14.57 -9.36
C TRP A 88 22.28 -15.47 -8.74
N ASP A 89 23.01 -16.16 -9.59
CA ASP A 89 24.14 -17.00 -9.18
C ASP A 89 25.34 -16.13 -8.80
N ARG A 90 25.88 -16.34 -7.59
CA ARG A 90 26.97 -15.53 -7.01
C ARG A 90 28.26 -15.61 -7.85
N HIS A 91 28.53 -16.77 -8.44
CA HIS A 91 29.81 -17.07 -9.09
C HIS A 91 29.85 -16.68 -10.56
N THR A 92 28.71 -16.67 -11.22
CA THR A 92 28.58 -16.35 -12.65
C THR A 92 27.95 -14.99 -12.89
N GLY A 93 27.17 -14.47 -11.94
CA GLY A 93 26.41 -13.24 -12.08
C GLY A 93 25.21 -13.36 -13.01
N VAL A 94 24.82 -14.57 -13.39
CA VAL A 94 23.66 -14.81 -14.24
C VAL A 94 22.40 -14.87 -13.38
N PRO A 95 21.34 -14.09 -13.69
CA PRO A 95 20.04 -14.25 -13.04
C PRO A 95 19.52 -15.68 -13.21
N VAL A 96 19.05 -16.29 -12.12
CA VAL A 96 18.52 -17.68 -12.16
C VAL A 96 17.16 -17.75 -12.87
N GLY A 97 16.50 -16.60 -13.01
CA GLY A 97 15.26 -16.39 -13.73
C GLY A 97 15.03 -14.90 -13.96
N ARG A 98 13.84 -14.56 -14.46
CA ARG A 98 13.44 -13.16 -14.59
C ARG A 98 13.15 -12.55 -13.22
N ALA A 99 13.35 -11.25 -13.12
CA ALA A 99 12.97 -10.50 -11.94
C ALA A 99 11.44 -10.50 -11.82
N ILE A 100 10.91 -10.83 -10.64
CA ILE A 100 9.47 -10.79 -10.38
C ILE A 100 9.11 -9.38 -9.87
N VAL A 101 8.31 -8.65 -10.64
CA VAL A 101 8.00 -7.23 -10.43
C VAL A 101 7.00 -7.05 -9.29
N TRP A 102 7.01 -5.89 -8.64
CA TRP A 102 6.12 -5.57 -7.52
C TRP A 102 4.62 -5.64 -7.83
N GLN A 103 4.24 -5.51 -9.11
CA GLN A 103 2.85 -5.64 -9.58
C GLN A 103 2.38 -7.10 -9.70
N ASP A 104 3.29 -8.06 -9.56
CA ASP A 104 3.01 -9.47 -9.79
C ASP A 104 2.17 -10.07 -8.65
N THR A 105 1.07 -10.74 -9.02
CA THR A 105 0.14 -11.35 -8.07
C THR A 105 0.25 -12.88 -8.03
N ARG A 106 1.30 -13.49 -8.62
CA ARG A 106 1.42 -14.96 -8.69
C ARG A 106 1.48 -15.65 -7.33
N THR A 107 1.82 -14.90 -6.28
CA THR A 107 1.91 -15.40 -4.91
C THR A 107 0.62 -15.23 -4.12
N ASP A 108 -0.53 -14.89 -4.75
CA ASP A 108 -1.81 -14.66 -4.05
C ASP A 108 -2.19 -15.85 -3.16
N ALA A 109 -2.24 -17.07 -3.73
CA ALA A 109 -2.58 -18.28 -2.99
C ALA A 109 -1.58 -18.61 -1.86
N MET A 110 -0.30 -18.27 -2.06
CA MET A 110 0.73 -18.43 -1.02
C MET A 110 0.50 -17.43 0.12
N VAL A 111 0.20 -16.18 -0.19
CA VAL A 111 -0.11 -15.14 0.80
C VAL A 111 -1.37 -15.50 1.59
N GLU A 112 -2.41 -16.03 0.94
CA GLU A 112 -3.60 -16.55 1.63
C GLU A 112 -3.28 -17.72 2.56
N ALA A 113 -2.38 -18.62 2.18
CA ALA A 113 -1.93 -19.70 3.04
C ALA A 113 -1.13 -19.16 4.23
N LEU A 114 -0.15 -18.28 3.98
CA LEU A 114 0.66 -17.61 5.01
C LEU A 114 -0.19 -16.84 6.01
N ALA A 115 -1.29 -16.20 5.57
CA ALA A 115 -2.20 -15.47 6.45
C ALA A 115 -2.91 -16.37 7.48
N ARG A 116 -2.98 -17.69 7.23
CA ARG A 116 -3.57 -18.70 8.13
C ARG A 116 -2.52 -19.40 9.00
N GLU A 117 -1.22 -19.19 8.75
CA GLU A 117 -0.14 -19.80 9.52
C GLU A 117 0.01 -19.14 10.90
N PRO A 118 0.39 -19.91 11.94
CA PRO A 118 0.75 -19.35 13.24
C PRO A 118 1.84 -18.28 13.10
N GLY A 119 1.64 -17.12 13.71
CA GLY A 119 2.62 -16.01 13.68
C GLY A 119 2.43 -15.00 12.56
N ALA A 120 1.45 -15.19 11.66
CA ALA A 120 1.10 -14.21 10.62
C ALA A 120 0.84 -12.79 11.18
N ASP A 121 0.25 -12.72 12.39
CA ASP A 121 -0.01 -11.47 13.11
C ASP A 121 1.26 -10.73 13.56
N ARG A 122 2.38 -11.45 13.73
CA ARG A 122 3.69 -10.89 14.12
C ARG A 122 4.36 -10.16 12.97
N VAL A 123 4.13 -10.60 11.74
CA VAL A 123 4.78 -10.05 10.53
C VAL A 123 4.65 -8.53 10.49
N ARG A 124 3.42 -8.02 10.56
CA ARG A 124 3.16 -6.58 10.58
C ARG A 124 3.81 -5.86 11.77
N ARG A 125 3.88 -6.49 12.94
CA ARG A 125 4.51 -5.88 14.13
C ARG A 125 6.02 -5.73 13.99
N LEU A 126 6.68 -6.65 13.27
CA LEU A 126 8.13 -6.66 13.08
C LEU A 126 8.55 -5.80 11.90
N CYS A 127 7.91 -5.96 10.73
CA CYS A 127 8.32 -5.30 9.49
C CYS A 127 7.43 -4.11 9.07
N GLY A 128 6.29 -3.87 9.74
CA GLY A 128 5.39 -2.76 9.44
C GLY A 128 4.47 -2.97 8.23
N LEU A 129 4.51 -4.15 7.61
CA LEU A 129 3.82 -4.45 6.36
C LEU A 129 2.74 -5.53 6.53
N PRO A 130 1.60 -5.44 5.84
CA PRO A 130 0.62 -6.52 5.79
C PRO A 130 1.14 -7.68 4.92
N LEU A 131 0.58 -8.88 5.08
CA LEU A 131 0.78 -9.98 4.15
C LEU A 131 0.10 -9.65 2.83
N ALA A 132 0.90 -9.43 1.78
CA ALA A 132 0.44 -9.08 0.45
C ALA A 132 1.42 -9.59 -0.61
N THR A 133 0.95 -9.77 -1.85
CA THR A 133 1.80 -10.13 -3.00
C THR A 133 2.76 -9.02 -3.41
N TYR A 134 2.50 -7.81 -2.94
CA TYR A 134 3.27 -6.61 -3.25
C TYR A 134 4.74 -6.69 -2.81
N PHE A 135 5.09 -7.46 -1.76
CA PHE A 135 6.44 -7.44 -1.15
C PHE A 135 7.34 -8.60 -1.56
N SER A 136 8.64 -8.52 -1.26
CA SER A 136 9.65 -9.43 -1.83
C SER A 136 9.60 -10.86 -1.26
N ALA A 137 9.34 -11.03 0.05
CA ALA A 137 9.47 -12.33 0.72
C ALA A 137 8.63 -13.45 0.10
N PRO A 138 7.32 -13.29 -0.18
CA PRO A 138 6.54 -14.33 -0.85
C PRO A 138 7.11 -14.72 -2.21
N ARG A 139 7.68 -13.76 -2.97
CA ARG A 139 8.28 -14.01 -4.29
C ARG A 139 9.62 -14.71 -4.22
N ILE A 140 10.39 -14.48 -3.16
CA ILE A 140 11.62 -15.23 -2.88
C ILE A 140 11.24 -16.69 -2.60
N ARG A 141 10.33 -16.92 -1.64
CA ARG A 141 9.83 -18.25 -1.28
C ARG A 141 9.28 -18.99 -2.49
N TRP A 142 8.43 -18.35 -3.27
CA TRP A 142 7.86 -18.93 -4.49
C TRP A 142 8.94 -19.39 -5.48
N GLN A 143 9.98 -18.58 -5.75
CA GLN A 143 11.04 -19.00 -6.67
C GLN A 143 11.81 -20.21 -6.14
N LEU A 144 12.05 -20.26 -4.84
CA LEU A 144 12.78 -21.36 -4.19
C LEU A 144 11.96 -22.66 -4.18
N GLU A 145 10.63 -22.58 -4.08
CA GLU A 145 9.72 -23.72 -4.19
C GLU A 145 9.55 -24.20 -5.65
N GLN A 146 9.55 -23.28 -6.62
CA GLN A 146 9.25 -23.62 -8.02
C GLN A 146 10.48 -24.05 -8.84
N MET A 147 11.69 -23.67 -8.43
CA MET A 147 12.91 -23.95 -9.19
C MET A 147 13.72 -25.10 -8.55
N PRO A 148 13.78 -26.29 -9.18
CA PRO A 148 14.49 -27.44 -8.63
C PRO A 148 15.96 -27.14 -8.31
N GLY A 149 16.40 -27.50 -7.11
CA GLY A 149 17.78 -27.31 -6.66
C GLY A 149 18.16 -25.88 -6.26
N LEU A 150 17.25 -24.91 -6.38
CA LEU A 150 17.55 -23.50 -6.05
C LEU A 150 17.66 -23.28 -4.54
N ARG A 151 16.81 -23.96 -3.75
CA ARG A 151 16.79 -23.96 -2.28
C ARG A 151 18.16 -24.32 -1.70
N GLU A 152 18.69 -25.48 -2.07
CA GLU A 152 19.96 -26.00 -1.55
C GLU A 152 21.13 -25.11 -1.98
N ARG A 153 21.06 -24.50 -3.16
CA ARG A 153 22.05 -23.51 -3.62
C ARG A 153 21.99 -22.22 -2.81
N ALA A 154 20.79 -21.71 -2.52
CA ALA A 154 20.60 -20.52 -1.70
C ALA A 154 21.09 -20.71 -0.26
N GLU A 155 20.86 -21.89 0.34
CA GLU A 155 21.36 -22.24 1.67
C GLU A 155 22.88 -22.30 1.75
N ARG A 156 23.56 -22.74 0.68
CA ARG A 156 25.03 -22.68 0.56
C ARG A 156 25.57 -21.29 0.25
N GLY A 157 24.69 -20.32 -0.03
CA GLY A 157 25.07 -18.99 -0.49
C GLY A 157 25.54 -18.94 -1.94
N ASP A 158 25.25 -19.94 -2.77
CA ASP A 158 25.57 -19.91 -4.21
C ASP A 158 24.60 -18.99 -4.99
N VAL A 159 23.46 -18.64 -4.39
CA VAL A 159 22.45 -17.74 -4.95
C VAL A 159 22.36 -16.50 -4.08
N LEU A 160 22.32 -15.34 -4.72
CA LEU A 160 22.10 -14.05 -4.08
C LEU A 160 20.68 -13.56 -4.38
N PHE A 161 20.09 -12.89 -3.39
CA PHE A 161 18.90 -12.08 -3.51
C PHE A 161 19.25 -10.60 -3.50
N GLY A 162 18.45 -9.81 -4.20
CA GLY A 162 18.43 -8.38 -4.04
C GLY A 162 17.18 -7.77 -4.65
N THR A 163 16.78 -6.63 -4.11
CA THR A 163 16.02 -5.64 -4.86
C THR A 163 16.92 -5.01 -5.93
N ILE A 164 16.35 -4.17 -6.81
CA ILE A 164 17.06 -3.74 -8.01
C ILE A 164 18.34 -2.95 -7.68
N GLU A 165 18.36 -2.10 -6.66
CA GLU A 165 19.57 -1.39 -6.25
C GLU A 165 20.69 -2.35 -5.84
N SER A 166 20.40 -3.43 -5.10
CA SER A 166 21.40 -4.44 -4.76
C SER A 166 21.99 -5.09 -6.01
N TRP A 167 21.13 -5.42 -6.98
CA TRP A 167 21.56 -5.96 -8.27
C TRP A 167 22.46 -4.97 -9.04
N LEU A 168 22.09 -3.68 -9.05
CA LEU A 168 22.88 -2.65 -9.73
C LEU A 168 24.21 -2.38 -9.03
N ILE A 169 24.22 -2.25 -7.71
CA ILE A 169 25.45 -2.03 -6.91
C ILE A 169 26.41 -3.20 -7.10
N TRP A 170 25.90 -4.43 -7.00
CA TRP A 170 26.70 -5.64 -7.15
C TRP A 170 27.37 -5.68 -8.53
N ASN A 171 26.63 -5.42 -9.61
CA ASN A 171 27.19 -5.39 -10.96
C ASN A 171 28.14 -4.22 -11.20
N LEU A 172 27.82 -3.02 -10.72
CA LEU A 172 28.65 -1.83 -10.89
C LEU A 172 30.00 -1.95 -10.20
N THR A 173 30.06 -2.62 -9.04
CA THR A 173 31.26 -2.74 -8.22
C THR A 173 32.16 -3.92 -8.58
N GLY A 174 31.69 -4.88 -9.38
CA GLY A 174 32.55 -5.95 -9.90
C GLY A 174 31.82 -7.24 -10.28
N GLY A 175 30.56 -7.40 -9.88
CA GLY A 175 29.79 -8.61 -10.13
C GLY A 175 30.49 -9.85 -9.55
N PRO A 176 30.72 -10.92 -10.33
CA PRO A 176 31.45 -12.09 -9.86
C PRO A 176 32.88 -11.79 -9.38
N ASP A 177 33.47 -10.68 -9.87
CA ASP A 177 34.85 -10.29 -9.60
C ASP A 177 34.96 -9.36 -8.37
N GLY A 178 34.20 -9.65 -7.32
CA GLY A 178 34.22 -8.87 -6.06
C GLY A 178 33.14 -7.81 -5.94
N GLY A 179 31.98 -8.00 -6.57
CA GLY A 179 30.81 -7.15 -6.42
C GLY A 179 30.33 -7.06 -4.97
N VAL A 180 30.06 -5.83 -4.52
CA VAL A 180 29.55 -5.50 -3.19
C VAL A 180 28.06 -5.86 -3.13
N HIS A 181 27.70 -6.77 -2.22
CA HIS A 181 26.33 -7.27 -2.06
C HIS A 181 25.64 -6.60 -0.87
N VAL A 182 25.02 -5.45 -1.13
CA VAL A 182 24.39 -4.59 -0.11
C VAL A 182 23.02 -4.09 -0.56
N THR A 183 22.18 -3.72 0.40
CA THR A 183 20.90 -3.03 0.22
C THR A 183 20.83 -1.88 1.22
N ASP A 184 20.05 -0.84 0.93
CA ASP A 184 19.81 0.21 1.92
C ASP A 184 18.59 -0.12 2.81
N VAL A 185 18.50 0.52 3.98
CA VAL A 185 17.38 0.32 4.91
C VAL A 185 16.00 0.62 4.31
N THR A 186 15.89 1.52 3.32
CA THR A 186 14.59 1.82 2.69
C THR A 186 14.13 0.65 1.85
N ASN A 187 14.97 0.13 0.94
CA ASN A 187 14.65 -1.07 0.14
C ASN A 187 14.48 -2.32 1.01
N ALA A 188 15.36 -2.53 1.99
CA ALA A 188 15.26 -3.67 2.91
C ALA A 188 13.92 -3.67 3.68
N SER A 189 13.42 -2.49 4.08
CA SER A 189 12.12 -2.36 4.76
C SER A 189 10.93 -2.81 3.91
N ARG A 190 11.11 -2.97 2.59
CA ARG A 190 10.07 -3.38 1.64
C ARG A 190 10.04 -4.88 1.35
N THR A 191 10.96 -5.62 1.95
CA THR A 191 11.12 -7.05 1.67
C THR A 191 10.19 -7.94 2.49
N MET A 192 9.66 -7.43 3.62
CA MET A 192 9.07 -8.20 4.73
C MET A 192 10.05 -9.08 5.53
N LEU A 193 11.36 -8.91 5.34
CA LEU A 193 12.39 -9.72 6.03
C LEU A 193 13.20 -8.90 7.05
N MET A 194 13.09 -7.58 7.02
CA MET A 194 13.77 -6.67 7.94
C MET A 194 12.86 -6.29 9.11
N ASN A 195 13.40 -6.33 10.32
CA ASN A 195 12.74 -5.77 11.50
C ASN A 195 12.97 -4.26 11.56
N LEU A 196 11.89 -3.49 11.63
CA LEU A 196 11.95 -2.03 11.59
C LEU A 196 12.63 -1.42 12.80
N ARG A 197 12.71 -2.11 13.94
CA ARG A 197 13.35 -1.56 15.15
C ARG A 197 14.85 -1.80 15.15
N THR A 198 15.29 -2.96 14.68
CA THR A 198 16.70 -3.35 14.67
C THR A 198 17.41 -2.98 13.37
N LEU A 199 16.64 -2.68 12.30
CA LEU A 199 17.14 -2.41 10.94
C LEU A 199 18.05 -3.53 10.42
N SER A 200 17.75 -4.75 10.83
CA SER A 200 18.48 -5.97 10.50
C SER A 200 17.51 -7.03 9.96
N TRP A 201 18.01 -7.97 9.17
CA TRP A 201 17.25 -9.17 8.82
C TRP A 201 16.83 -9.90 10.10
N ASP A 202 15.56 -10.26 10.20
CA ASP A 202 14.95 -10.79 11.41
C ASP A 202 14.75 -12.30 11.30
N ASP A 203 15.33 -13.07 12.22
CA ASP A 203 15.30 -14.54 12.13
C ASP A 203 13.88 -15.12 12.15
N GLU A 204 12.93 -14.47 12.83
CA GLU A 204 11.54 -14.95 12.86
C GLU A 204 10.84 -14.72 11.53
N LEU A 205 11.09 -13.58 10.88
CA LEU A 205 10.58 -13.31 9.53
C LEU A 205 11.23 -14.26 8.51
N LEU A 206 12.55 -14.50 8.62
CA LEU A 206 13.25 -15.43 7.74
C LEU A 206 12.70 -16.86 7.87
N GLU A 207 12.45 -17.33 9.09
CA GLU A 207 11.84 -18.63 9.35
C GLU A 207 10.41 -18.70 8.81
N PHE A 208 9.58 -17.69 9.08
CA PHE A 208 8.19 -17.64 8.62
C PHE A 208 8.05 -17.70 7.08
N PHE A 209 8.93 -16.99 6.37
CA PHE A 209 8.94 -16.98 4.91
C PHE A 209 9.83 -18.06 4.28
N ASP A 210 10.50 -18.91 5.08
CA ASP A 210 11.45 -19.91 4.60
C ASP A 210 12.54 -19.32 3.67
N VAL A 211 13.19 -18.25 4.13
CA VAL A 211 14.23 -17.54 3.36
C VAL A 211 15.61 -17.73 4.00
N PRO A 212 16.58 -18.38 3.31
CA PRO A 212 17.93 -18.57 3.83
C PRO A 212 18.66 -17.24 4.00
N ARG A 213 19.15 -16.97 5.21
CA ARG A 213 19.95 -15.77 5.51
C ARG A 213 21.17 -15.60 4.58
N ALA A 214 21.78 -16.70 4.14
CA ALA A 214 23.00 -16.72 3.33
C ALA A 214 22.88 -16.05 1.94
N MET A 215 21.65 -15.88 1.42
CA MET A 215 21.40 -15.22 0.14
C MET A 215 21.18 -13.72 0.26
N LEU A 216 21.02 -13.17 1.47
CA LEU A 216 20.58 -11.80 1.68
C LEU A 216 21.75 -10.80 1.63
N PRO A 217 21.55 -9.59 1.07
CA PRO A 217 22.56 -8.55 1.08
C PRO A 217 22.78 -8.00 2.49
N GLU A 218 23.93 -7.39 2.76
CA GLU A 218 24.09 -6.62 4.00
C GLU A 218 23.23 -5.34 3.95
N ILE A 219 22.51 -5.04 5.04
CA ILE A 219 21.72 -3.82 5.16
C ILE A 219 22.61 -2.66 5.60
N ARG A 220 22.57 -1.57 4.83
CA ARG A 220 23.39 -0.36 4.99
C ARG A 220 22.51 0.88 5.09
N SER A 221 23.09 1.99 5.50
CA SER A 221 22.47 3.32 5.48
C SER A 221 22.08 3.73 4.06
N SER A 222 21.05 4.56 3.91
CA SER A 222 20.65 5.10 2.60
C SER A 222 21.67 6.08 2.03
N THR A 223 22.50 6.65 2.90
CA THR A 223 23.45 7.71 2.56
C THR A 223 24.83 7.38 3.14
N GLU A 224 25.57 6.51 2.45
CA GLU A 224 26.97 6.16 2.75
C GLU A 224 27.68 5.65 1.49
N VAL A 225 29.01 5.64 1.48
CA VAL A 225 29.81 5.12 0.35
C VAL A 225 29.84 3.59 0.40
N TYR A 226 29.10 2.93 -0.48
CA TYR A 226 29.09 1.45 -0.58
C TYR A 226 30.30 0.89 -1.32
N GLY A 227 30.84 1.65 -2.26
CA GLY A 227 31.91 1.19 -3.14
C GLY A 227 32.17 2.16 -4.28
N THR A 228 33.06 1.75 -5.19
CA THR A 228 33.39 2.50 -6.40
C THR A 228 33.08 1.65 -7.62
N THR A 229 32.54 2.27 -8.67
CA THR A 229 32.27 1.58 -9.92
C THR A 229 33.56 1.02 -10.52
N SER A 230 33.55 -0.24 -10.92
CA SER A 230 34.61 -0.91 -11.68
C SER A 230 34.16 -1.28 -13.09
N ARG A 231 32.83 -1.34 -13.32
CA ARG A 231 32.20 -1.64 -14.60
C ARG A 231 31.36 -0.46 -15.11
N VAL A 232 31.00 -0.48 -16.40
CA VAL A 232 30.31 0.59 -17.16
C VAL A 232 31.17 1.85 -17.31
N VAL A 233 31.45 2.55 -16.23
CA VAL A 233 32.37 3.70 -16.16
C VAL A 233 33.13 3.61 -14.83
N PRO A 234 34.43 3.26 -14.82
CA PRO A 234 35.19 3.09 -13.57
C PRO A 234 35.44 4.41 -12.82
N GLY A 235 35.53 4.32 -11.49
CA GLY A 235 36.04 5.40 -10.63
C GLY A 235 34.98 6.30 -9.98
N ILE A 236 33.69 6.04 -10.17
CA ILE A 236 32.61 6.82 -9.57
C ILE A 236 32.20 6.19 -8.24
N ARG A 237 32.15 6.96 -7.16
CA ARG A 237 31.72 6.47 -5.84
C ARG A 237 30.20 6.28 -5.82
N ILE A 238 29.74 5.08 -5.49
CA ILE A 238 28.32 4.81 -5.23
C ILE A 238 28.05 5.17 -3.76
N ALA A 239 27.31 6.25 -3.53
CA ALA A 239 27.25 6.90 -2.22
C ALA A 239 25.82 7.08 -1.66
N ALA A 240 24.82 6.55 -2.37
CA ALA A 240 23.46 6.43 -1.85
C ALA A 240 22.66 5.42 -2.64
N ALA A 241 21.71 4.79 -1.97
CA ALA A 241 20.65 3.98 -2.55
C ALA A 241 19.36 4.22 -1.77
N LEU A 242 18.25 4.40 -2.47
CA LEU A 242 16.93 4.59 -1.87
C LEU A 242 15.86 3.94 -2.75
N GLY A 243 14.82 3.39 -2.14
CA GLY A 243 13.59 3.09 -2.87
C GLY A 243 13.02 4.35 -3.52
N ASP A 244 12.48 4.26 -4.73
CA ASP A 244 12.03 5.41 -5.52
C ASP A 244 11.13 6.40 -4.76
N GLN A 245 10.16 5.91 -4.00
CA GLN A 245 9.25 6.76 -3.24
C GLN A 245 9.95 7.46 -2.08
N GLN A 246 10.90 6.80 -1.43
CA GLN A 246 11.76 7.37 -0.40
C GLN A 246 12.77 8.36 -0.99
N ALA A 247 13.29 8.09 -2.19
CA ALA A 247 14.09 9.03 -2.94
C ALA A 247 13.27 10.30 -3.26
N ALA A 248 12.02 10.17 -3.70
CA ALA A 248 11.13 11.32 -3.89
C ALA A 248 10.87 12.08 -2.57
N LEU A 249 10.67 11.39 -1.44
CA LEU A 249 10.56 12.02 -0.12
C LEU A 249 11.82 12.85 0.23
N PHE A 250 12.99 12.30 -0.04
CA PHE A 250 14.28 12.97 0.18
C PHE A 250 14.50 14.15 -0.78
N GLY A 251 14.19 13.97 -2.07
CA GLY A 251 14.29 15.00 -3.11
C GLY A 251 13.31 16.16 -2.93
N GLN A 252 12.15 15.89 -2.34
CA GLN A 252 11.20 16.90 -1.89
C GLN A 252 11.64 17.59 -0.60
N THR A 253 12.76 17.19 0.01
CA THR A 253 13.32 17.74 1.25
C THR A 253 12.43 17.58 2.48
N CYS A 254 11.64 16.50 2.53
CA CYS A 254 10.74 16.17 3.64
C CYS A 254 11.53 15.53 4.80
N PHE A 255 12.40 16.32 5.43
CA PHE A 255 13.34 15.87 6.46
C PHE A 255 12.78 15.94 7.89
N ALA A 256 11.69 16.67 8.11
CA ALA A 256 11.09 16.85 9.43
C ALA A 256 9.77 16.07 9.59
N PRO A 257 9.42 15.63 10.82
CA PRO A 257 8.13 15.00 11.08
C PRO A 257 6.97 15.88 10.63
N GLY A 258 5.96 15.30 10.00
CA GLY A 258 4.80 16.03 9.49
C GLY A 258 4.97 16.55 8.05
N GLU A 259 6.20 16.55 7.52
CA GLU A 259 6.42 16.84 6.10
C GLU A 259 6.08 15.62 5.25
N ALA A 260 5.22 15.82 4.25
CA ALA A 260 4.78 14.77 3.36
C ALA A 260 4.95 15.13 1.89
N LYS A 261 5.01 14.08 1.07
CA LYS A 261 4.89 14.22 -0.38
C LYS A 261 3.86 13.24 -0.93
N CYS A 262 3.28 13.56 -2.08
CA CYS A 262 2.52 12.63 -2.90
C CYS A 262 3.03 12.64 -4.34
N THR A 263 3.38 11.45 -4.86
CA THR A 263 3.73 11.28 -6.27
C THR A 263 2.49 10.84 -7.04
N TYR A 264 2.00 11.67 -7.96
CA TYR A 264 0.83 11.39 -8.80
C TYR A 264 1.22 10.85 -10.18
N GLY A 265 1.19 9.52 -10.32
CA GLY A 265 1.47 8.78 -11.55
C GLY A 265 0.28 7.90 -11.96
N THR A 266 0.56 6.68 -12.45
CA THR A 266 -0.48 5.67 -12.73
C THR A 266 -1.32 5.40 -11.47
N GLY A 267 -0.65 5.11 -10.35
CA GLY A 267 -1.17 5.21 -9.00
C GLY A 267 -0.58 6.43 -8.29
N SER A 268 -0.99 6.68 -7.05
CA SER A 268 -0.43 7.74 -6.22
C SER A 268 0.16 7.19 -4.93
N PHE A 269 1.33 7.69 -4.55
CA PHE A 269 2.06 7.23 -3.37
C PHE A 269 2.36 8.40 -2.45
N LEU A 270 1.64 8.44 -1.34
CA LEU A 270 1.77 9.46 -0.32
C LEU A 270 2.68 8.94 0.79
N LEU A 271 3.71 9.71 1.13
CA LEU A 271 4.66 9.39 2.21
C LEU A 271 4.70 10.56 3.19
N LEU A 272 4.50 10.26 4.47
CA LEU A 272 4.58 11.20 5.59
C LEU A 272 5.78 10.84 6.47
N ASN A 273 6.71 11.77 6.67
CA ASN A 273 7.81 11.60 7.61
C ASN A 273 7.28 11.59 9.05
N THR A 274 7.62 10.55 9.84
CA THR A 274 7.18 10.39 11.23
C THR A 274 8.33 10.51 12.24
N GLY A 275 9.50 10.97 11.82
CA GLY A 275 10.68 11.12 12.66
C GLY A 275 11.37 9.79 12.96
N THR A 276 12.01 9.69 14.13
CA THR A 276 12.91 8.57 14.46
C THR A 276 12.24 7.38 15.15
N THR A 277 10.91 7.41 15.26
CA THR A 277 10.11 6.35 15.89
C THR A 277 9.16 5.76 14.86
N PRO A 278 9.16 4.43 14.63
CA PRO A 278 8.21 3.81 13.72
C PRO A 278 6.79 3.91 14.29
N VAL A 279 5.88 4.50 13.51
CA VAL A 279 4.45 4.54 13.80
C VAL A 279 3.80 3.32 13.16
N LEU A 280 3.40 2.32 13.96
CA LEU A 280 2.66 1.17 13.45
C LEU A 280 1.22 1.57 13.13
N SER A 281 0.86 1.47 11.85
CA SER A 281 -0.49 1.84 11.42
C SER A 281 -1.57 0.93 12.01
N THR A 282 -2.70 1.52 12.38
CA THR A 282 -3.98 0.85 12.64
C THR A 282 -5.06 1.23 11.62
N HIS A 283 -4.82 2.25 10.78
CA HIS A 283 -5.77 2.76 9.78
C HIS A 283 -5.40 2.38 8.32
N GLY A 284 -4.74 1.23 8.13
CA GLY A 284 -4.49 0.66 6.80
C GLY A 284 -3.30 1.27 6.04
N MET A 285 -2.39 1.98 6.69
CA MET A 285 -1.14 2.47 6.10
C MET A 285 -0.02 1.43 6.23
N LEU A 286 1.03 1.62 5.44
CA LEU A 286 2.30 0.91 5.58
C LEU A 286 3.23 1.69 6.50
N THR A 287 3.87 1.01 7.45
CA THR A 287 4.97 1.59 8.24
C THR A 287 6.29 1.19 7.59
N THR A 288 7.13 2.17 7.27
CA THR A 288 8.36 1.93 6.50
C THR A 288 9.50 2.83 6.96
N VAL A 289 10.73 2.54 6.51
CA VAL A 289 11.86 3.45 6.69
C VAL A 289 11.79 4.51 5.58
N GLY A 290 11.89 5.78 5.97
CA GLY A 290 11.99 6.93 5.07
C GLY A 290 13.41 7.09 4.52
N PHE A 291 14.42 7.12 5.40
CA PHE A 291 15.85 7.11 5.04
C PHE A 291 16.72 6.94 6.30
N ARG A 292 18.01 6.63 6.12
CA ARG A 292 19.05 6.74 7.15
C ARG A 292 20.28 7.44 6.57
N ILE A 293 20.94 8.30 7.35
CA ILE A 293 22.12 9.07 6.93
C ILE A 293 23.31 8.64 7.78
N GLY A 294 24.29 7.95 7.17
CA GLY A 294 25.41 7.37 7.90
C GLY A 294 24.96 6.60 9.15
N GLU A 295 25.52 6.98 10.29
CA GLU A 295 25.22 6.41 11.61
C GLU A 295 24.07 7.10 12.36
N GLU A 296 23.46 8.14 11.79
CA GLU A 296 22.32 8.81 12.42
C GLU A 296 21.13 7.85 12.61
N PRO A 297 20.23 8.13 13.58
CA PRO A 297 18.99 7.37 13.72
C PRO A 297 18.19 7.35 12.42
N ALA A 298 17.61 6.19 12.08
CA ALA A 298 16.74 6.11 10.92
C ALA A 298 15.50 6.99 11.10
N VAL A 299 15.08 7.60 9.99
CA VAL A 299 13.83 8.34 9.88
C VAL A 299 12.80 7.40 9.25
N TYR A 300 11.62 7.32 9.84
CA TYR A 300 10.51 6.48 9.41
C TYR A 300 9.46 7.28 8.66
N ALA A 301 8.61 6.56 7.93
CA ALA A 301 7.47 7.13 7.24
C ALA A 301 6.24 6.24 7.35
N LEU A 302 5.07 6.88 7.29
CA LEU A 302 3.84 6.21 6.88
C LEU A 302 3.70 6.35 5.37
N GLU A 303 3.26 5.28 4.72
CA GLU A 303 2.99 5.25 3.29
C GLU A 303 1.56 4.77 3.01
N GLY A 304 0.88 5.53 2.15
CA GLY A 304 -0.45 5.24 1.66
C GLY A 304 -0.41 5.17 0.14
N SER A 305 -0.86 4.03 -0.39
CA SER A 305 -0.84 3.73 -1.82
C SER A 305 -2.25 3.77 -2.38
N ILE A 306 -2.46 4.61 -3.38
CA ILE A 306 -3.70 4.73 -4.14
C ILE A 306 -3.48 4.04 -5.49
N ALA A 307 -4.15 2.92 -5.71
CA ALA A 307 -3.91 2.07 -6.88
C ALA A 307 -4.20 2.77 -8.23
N VAL A 308 -5.27 3.57 -8.28
CA VAL A 308 -5.82 4.10 -9.55
C VAL A 308 -6.00 5.62 -9.45
N THR A 309 -5.12 6.36 -10.14
CA THR A 309 -5.20 7.83 -10.27
C THR A 309 -4.97 8.22 -11.74
N GLY A 310 -3.73 8.28 -12.22
CA GLY A 310 -3.46 8.55 -13.64
C GLY A 310 -3.99 7.46 -14.57
N SER A 311 -4.07 6.21 -14.11
CA SER A 311 -4.75 5.14 -14.86
C SER A 311 -6.24 5.38 -15.04
N LEU A 312 -6.90 6.16 -14.17
CA LEU A 312 -8.29 6.57 -14.38
C LEU A 312 -8.43 7.52 -15.58
N VAL A 313 -7.50 8.48 -15.69
CA VAL A 313 -7.43 9.39 -16.86
C VAL A 313 -7.13 8.60 -18.13
N GLN A 314 -6.20 7.63 -18.06
CA GLN A 314 -5.89 6.74 -19.19
C GLN A 314 -7.10 5.91 -19.60
N TRP A 315 -7.85 5.33 -18.65
CA TRP A 315 -9.08 4.60 -18.93
C TRP A 315 -10.16 5.50 -19.55
N PHE A 316 -10.29 6.73 -19.09
CA PHE A 316 -11.23 7.70 -19.66
C PHE A 316 -10.90 8.05 -21.12
N ARG A 317 -9.60 8.08 -21.45
CA ARG A 317 -9.07 8.26 -22.82
C ARG A 317 -9.24 7.00 -23.67
N ASP A 318 -8.61 5.90 -23.27
CA ASP A 318 -8.46 4.70 -24.11
C ASP A 318 -9.67 3.77 -24.03
N GLY A 319 -10.28 3.66 -22.84
CA GLY A 319 -11.42 2.79 -22.58
C GLY A 319 -12.74 3.41 -23.03
N LEU A 320 -13.00 4.67 -22.69
CA LEU A 320 -14.25 5.37 -23.06
C LEU A 320 -14.14 6.21 -24.33
N GLY A 321 -12.93 6.57 -24.79
CA GLY A 321 -12.77 7.41 -25.98
C GLY A 321 -13.27 8.84 -25.81
N LEU A 322 -13.40 9.34 -24.57
CA LEU A 322 -14.01 10.65 -24.29
C LEU A 322 -13.06 11.84 -24.45
N ILE A 323 -11.76 11.57 -24.46
CA ILE A 323 -10.67 12.51 -24.74
C ILE A 323 -9.64 11.85 -25.67
N GLY A 324 -8.92 12.63 -26.47
CA GLY A 324 -7.89 12.13 -27.40
C GLY A 324 -6.50 12.00 -26.77
N SER A 325 -6.23 12.73 -25.69
CA SER A 325 -4.95 12.71 -24.98
C SER A 325 -5.16 12.96 -23.48
N ALA A 326 -4.23 12.54 -22.63
CA ALA A 326 -4.38 12.73 -21.18
C ALA A 326 -4.50 14.20 -20.77
N PRO A 327 -3.74 15.18 -21.33
CA PRO A 327 -3.89 16.59 -20.99
C PRO A 327 -5.25 17.21 -21.32
N GLU A 328 -6.02 16.63 -22.25
CA GLU A 328 -7.35 17.12 -22.58
C GLU A 328 -8.36 16.97 -21.45
N ILE A 329 -8.09 16.12 -20.43
CA ILE A 329 -8.97 15.94 -19.28
C ILE A 329 -9.22 17.27 -18.55
N GLU A 330 -8.17 18.08 -18.34
CA GLU A 330 -8.29 19.38 -17.66
C GLU A 330 -9.17 20.33 -18.46
N THR A 331 -8.95 20.37 -19.79
CA THR A 331 -9.73 21.23 -20.69
C THR A 331 -11.21 20.85 -20.67
N LEU A 332 -11.51 19.55 -20.70
CA LEU A 332 -12.88 19.05 -20.65
C LEU A 332 -13.53 19.27 -19.27
N ALA A 333 -12.81 19.02 -18.18
CA ALA A 333 -13.29 19.23 -16.82
C ALA A 333 -13.57 20.72 -16.50
N ARG A 334 -12.90 21.64 -17.19
CA ARG A 334 -13.14 23.10 -17.09
C ARG A 334 -14.38 23.59 -17.86
N THR A 335 -15.05 22.72 -18.63
CA THR A 335 -16.32 23.09 -19.29
C THR A 335 -17.52 23.15 -18.34
N VAL A 336 -17.32 22.72 -17.09
CA VAL A 336 -18.31 22.70 -16.01
C VAL A 336 -17.70 23.26 -14.72
N GLU A 337 -18.55 23.76 -13.82
CA GLU A 337 -18.12 24.37 -12.56
C GLU A 337 -17.80 23.32 -11.47
N ASP A 338 -18.46 22.16 -11.51
CA ASP A 338 -18.35 21.09 -10.52
C ASP A 338 -18.58 19.69 -11.15
N ASN A 339 -18.65 18.64 -10.33
CA ASN A 339 -18.91 17.27 -10.77
C ASN A 339 -20.40 16.98 -11.06
N GLY A 340 -21.30 17.95 -10.91
CA GLY A 340 -22.74 17.79 -11.14
C GLY A 340 -23.45 16.83 -10.18
N GLY A 341 -22.81 16.48 -9.06
CA GLY A 341 -23.27 15.46 -8.10
C GLY A 341 -22.89 14.02 -8.47
N CYS A 342 -22.07 13.82 -9.51
CA CYS A 342 -21.59 12.49 -9.87
C CYS A 342 -20.20 12.18 -9.28
N TYR A 343 -19.99 10.92 -8.91
CA TYR A 343 -18.76 10.45 -8.30
C TYR A 343 -18.28 9.21 -9.04
N ILE A 344 -16.96 9.12 -9.26
CA ILE A 344 -16.32 7.97 -9.89
C ILE A 344 -15.37 7.36 -8.87
N VAL A 345 -15.69 6.18 -8.35
CA VAL A 345 -14.78 5.44 -7.46
C VAL A 345 -13.99 4.44 -8.31
N PRO A 346 -12.67 4.62 -8.48
CA PRO A 346 -11.92 3.91 -9.50
C PRO A 346 -11.31 2.59 -9.01
N ALA A 347 -12.10 1.73 -8.38
CA ALA A 347 -11.66 0.45 -7.82
C ALA A 347 -11.45 -0.65 -8.90
N PHE A 348 -10.71 -0.36 -9.98
CA PHE A 348 -10.51 -1.31 -11.10
C PHE A 348 -9.75 -2.58 -10.70
N SER A 349 -8.93 -2.49 -9.66
CA SER A 349 -8.15 -3.60 -9.09
C SER A 349 -8.44 -3.77 -7.60
N GLY A 350 -9.64 -3.40 -7.16
CA GLY A 350 -9.95 -3.23 -5.73
C GLY A 350 -9.53 -1.85 -5.20
N LEU A 351 -9.72 -1.65 -3.91
CA LEU A 351 -9.28 -0.47 -3.17
C LEU A 351 -8.08 -0.82 -2.30
N PHE A 352 -7.06 0.04 -2.29
CA PHE A 352 -5.89 -0.08 -1.42
C PHE A 352 -6.12 0.75 -0.15
N ALA A 353 -5.08 1.37 0.39
CA ALA A 353 -5.14 2.22 1.57
C ALA A 353 -6.24 3.31 1.44
N PRO A 354 -7.05 3.56 2.50
CA PRO A 354 -7.07 2.86 3.80
C PRO A 354 -7.90 1.57 3.83
N HIS A 355 -8.64 1.27 2.76
CA HIS A 355 -9.73 0.29 2.67
C HIS A 355 -9.30 -1.18 2.56
N TRP A 356 -8.33 -1.49 1.70
CA TRP A 356 -7.85 -2.86 1.40
C TRP A 356 -8.94 -3.86 0.96
N HIS A 357 -9.96 -3.37 0.26
CA HIS A 357 -11.05 -4.18 -0.31
C HIS A 357 -10.71 -4.66 -1.72
N SER A 358 -10.10 -5.84 -1.83
CA SER A 358 -9.73 -6.48 -3.12
C SER A 358 -10.93 -6.81 -4.01
N GLU A 359 -12.10 -7.01 -3.39
CA GLU A 359 -13.37 -7.32 -4.03
C GLU A 359 -14.12 -6.09 -4.57
N ALA A 360 -13.69 -4.88 -4.20
CA ALA A 360 -14.31 -3.65 -4.65
C ALA A 360 -14.16 -3.48 -6.17
N ARG A 361 -15.17 -2.91 -6.84
CA ARG A 361 -15.12 -2.62 -8.28
C ARG A 361 -15.50 -1.19 -8.59
N GLY A 362 -15.00 -0.70 -9.73
CA GLY A 362 -15.22 0.67 -10.14
C GLY A 362 -16.70 0.99 -10.31
N VAL A 363 -17.15 2.11 -9.72
CA VAL A 363 -18.55 2.57 -9.75
C VAL A 363 -18.60 4.03 -10.20
N ILE A 364 -19.58 4.35 -11.04
CA ILE A 364 -20.01 5.73 -11.31
C ILE A 364 -21.37 5.92 -10.66
N ALA A 365 -21.44 6.79 -9.66
CA ALA A 365 -22.65 7.08 -8.88
C ALA A 365 -23.16 8.51 -9.17
N GLY A 366 -24.44 8.76 -8.87
CA GLY A 366 -25.04 10.11 -8.95
C GLY A 366 -25.38 10.60 -10.36
N LEU A 367 -25.55 9.70 -11.34
CA LEU A 367 -25.92 10.09 -12.70
C LEU A 367 -27.36 10.63 -12.78
N THR A 368 -27.51 11.81 -13.38
CA THR A 368 -28.80 12.42 -13.73
C THR A 368 -28.77 12.89 -15.20
N SER A 369 -29.91 13.29 -15.76
CA SER A 369 -29.97 13.84 -17.13
C SER A 369 -29.22 15.18 -17.30
N TYR A 370 -28.77 15.79 -16.22
CA TYR A 370 -27.92 16.98 -16.22
C TYR A 370 -26.43 16.68 -16.51
N ILE A 371 -25.99 15.45 -16.22
CA ILE A 371 -24.58 15.05 -16.34
C ILE A 371 -24.13 15.07 -17.81
N THR A 372 -22.91 15.57 -18.02
CA THR A 372 -22.27 15.66 -19.33
C THR A 372 -20.88 15.03 -19.27
N LYS A 373 -20.21 14.89 -20.42
CA LYS A 373 -18.80 14.47 -20.44
C LYS A 373 -17.87 15.40 -19.65
N GLY A 374 -18.22 16.68 -19.50
CA GLY A 374 -17.48 17.63 -18.67
C GLY A 374 -17.55 17.27 -17.19
N HIS A 375 -18.75 16.97 -16.69
CA HIS A 375 -18.97 16.52 -15.30
C HIS A 375 -18.24 15.20 -15.01
N LEU A 376 -18.23 14.25 -15.95
CA LEU A 376 -17.47 12.99 -15.79
C LEU A 376 -15.96 13.25 -15.77
N ALA A 377 -15.44 14.11 -16.65
CA ALA A 377 -14.03 14.49 -16.65
C ALA A 377 -13.63 15.18 -15.34
N ARG A 378 -14.53 16.00 -14.78
CA ARG A 378 -14.37 16.60 -13.46
C ARG A 378 -14.29 15.53 -12.38
N ALA A 379 -15.27 14.61 -12.32
CA ALA A 379 -15.30 13.54 -11.33
C ALA A 379 -14.08 12.61 -11.40
N VAL A 380 -13.48 12.40 -12.59
CA VAL A 380 -12.20 11.69 -12.74
C VAL A 380 -11.06 12.37 -11.97
N LEU A 381 -10.93 13.69 -12.09
CA LEU A 381 -9.90 14.44 -11.37
C LEU A 381 -10.21 14.48 -9.87
N GLU A 382 -11.47 14.75 -9.51
CA GLU A 382 -11.87 14.85 -8.12
C GLU A 382 -11.72 13.54 -7.35
N ALA A 383 -11.94 12.39 -7.99
CA ALA A 383 -11.67 11.07 -7.39
C ALA A 383 -10.22 10.92 -6.89
N THR A 384 -9.26 11.57 -7.56
CA THR A 384 -7.86 11.58 -7.10
C THR A 384 -7.70 12.43 -5.83
N GLY A 385 -8.38 13.58 -5.77
CA GLY A 385 -8.39 14.43 -4.58
C GLY A 385 -9.03 13.74 -3.37
N TRP A 386 -10.19 13.11 -3.56
CA TRP A 386 -10.89 12.42 -2.48
C TRP A 386 -10.13 11.22 -1.93
N GLN A 387 -9.57 10.36 -2.81
CA GLN A 387 -8.70 9.26 -2.36
C GLN A 387 -7.47 9.79 -1.62
N THR A 388 -6.89 10.93 -2.06
CA THR A 388 -5.78 11.57 -1.33
C THR A 388 -6.23 11.98 0.08
N ARG A 389 -7.41 12.58 0.22
CA ARG A 389 -7.98 12.97 1.52
C ARG A 389 -8.16 11.78 2.46
N GLU A 390 -8.73 10.67 1.99
CA GLU A 390 -8.90 9.46 2.81
C GLU A 390 -7.57 8.94 3.35
N VAL A 391 -6.53 8.92 2.51
CA VAL A 391 -5.18 8.51 2.91
C VAL A 391 -4.57 9.48 3.93
N VAL A 392 -4.70 10.80 3.71
CA VAL A 392 -4.18 11.81 4.65
C VAL A 392 -4.88 11.74 6.01
N GLU A 393 -6.20 11.58 6.03
CA GLU A 393 -6.96 11.43 7.28
C GLU A 393 -6.50 10.18 8.06
N ALA A 394 -6.32 9.05 7.38
CA ALA A 394 -5.80 7.83 8.00
C ALA A 394 -4.37 7.99 8.55
N MET A 395 -3.48 8.68 7.81
CA MET A 395 -2.12 8.98 8.29
C MET A 395 -2.09 9.92 9.48
N ASN A 396 -2.92 10.95 9.49
CA ASN A 396 -3.03 11.86 10.62
C ASN A 396 -3.54 11.12 11.86
N ALA A 397 -4.51 10.22 11.70
CA ALA A 397 -5.05 9.38 12.77
C ALA A 397 -4.00 8.41 13.35
N ASP A 398 -3.16 7.81 12.49
CA ASP A 398 -2.09 6.90 12.93
C ASP A 398 -0.92 7.63 13.60
N SER A 399 -0.48 8.76 13.03
CA SER A 399 0.73 9.46 13.47
C SER A 399 0.51 10.47 14.60
N GLY A 400 -0.72 10.96 14.77
CA GLY A 400 -1.02 12.12 15.61
C GLY A 400 -0.41 13.43 15.08
N LEU A 401 0.16 13.42 13.88
CA LEU A 401 0.70 14.60 13.21
C LEU A 401 -0.36 15.14 12.26
N ALA A 402 -0.58 16.46 12.28
CA ALA A 402 -1.41 17.11 11.28
C ALA A 402 -0.55 17.48 10.06
N LEU A 403 -0.94 16.99 8.88
CA LEU A 403 -0.38 17.48 7.63
C LEU A 403 -0.54 19.00 7.54
N SER A 404 0.54 19.73 7.25
CA SER A 404 0.53 21.19 7.16
C SER A 404 0.69 21.72 5.73
N THR A 405 1.24 20.90 4.83
CA THR A 405 1.47 21.21 3.41
C THR A 405 1.74 19.90 2.70
N LEU A 406 1.19 19.73 1.50
CA LEU A 406 1.49 18.57 0.65
C LEU A 406 2.44 18.96 -0.49
N ARG A 407 3.65 18.40 -0.51
CA ARG A 407 4.53 18.52 -1.67
C ARG A 407 4.12 17.49 -2.72
N VAL A 408 4.07 17.87 -3.99
CA VAL A 408 3.55 16.99 -5.04
C VAL A 408 4.54 16.88 -6.20
N ASP A 409 4.61 15.71 -6.80
CA ASP A 409 5.36 15.44 -8.03
C ASP A 409 4.65 14.37 -8.88
N GLY A 410 5.21 14.06 -10.05
CA GLY A 410 4.58 13.15 -11.02
C GLY A 410 3.75 13.87 -12.08
N GLY A 411 3.43 13.14 -13.15
CA GLY A 411 2.89 13.70 -14.39
C GLY A 411 1.54 14.39 -14.23
N MET A 412 0.67 13.91 -13.33
CA MET A 412 -0.65 14.53 -13.13
C MET A 412 -0.54 15.91 -12.47
N THR A 413 0.58 16.24 -11.83
CA THR A 413 0.74 17.55 -11.18
C THR A 413 0.79 18.70 -12.17
N ALA A 414 0.90 18.44 -13.48
CA ALA A 414 0.74 19.44 -14.53
C ALA A 414 -0.69 19.98 -14.63
N ASP A 415 -1.69 19.20 -14.20
CA ASP A 415 -3.11 19.59 -14.18
C ASP A 415 -3.38 20.55 -13.01
N ASN A 416 -3.53 21.84 -13.32
CA ASN A 416 -3.67 22.86 -12.28
C ASN A 416 -5.05 22.82 -11.61
N LEU A 417 -6.05 22.24 -12.28
CA LEU A 417 -7.39 22.05 -11.73
C LEU A 417 -7.39 20.97 -10.65
N LEU A 418 -6.71 19.86 -10.91
CA LEU A 418 -6.47 18.81 -9.93
C LEU A 418 -5.66 19.34 -8.74
N MET A 419 -4.57 20.09 -8.98
CA MET A 419 -3.76 20.63 -7.89
C MET A 419 -4.53 21.59 -6.98
N GLN A 420 -5.38 22.44 -7.56
CA GLN A 420 -6.29 23.30 -6.78
C GLN A 420 -7.27 22.43 -5.98
N PHE A 421 -7.91 21.44 -6.61
CA PHE A 421 -8.87 20.58 -5.94
C PHE A 421 -8.25 19.76 -4.80
N VAL A 422 -7.02 19.27 -4.95
CA VAL A 422 -6.30 18.58 -3.87
C VAL A 422 -6.05 19.54 -2.70
N ALA A 423 -5.63 20.78 -2.95
CA ALA A 423 -5.46 21.78 -1.89
C ALA A 423 -6.79 22.07 -1.18
N ASP A 424 -7.85 22.21 -1.97
CA ASP A 424 -9.21 22.46 -1.50
C ASP A 424 -9.72 21.36 -0.57
N VAL A 425 -9.59 20.09 -0.94
CA VAL A 425 -10.14 18.98 -0.14
C VAL A 425 -9.28 18.61 1.07
N LEU A 426 -7.98 18.84 1.02
CA LEU A 426 -7.07 18.59 2.14
C LEU A 426 -7.01 19.74 3.15
N ASP A 427 -7.48 20.93 2.77
CA ASP A 427 -7.36 22.17 3.56
C ASP A 427 -5.93 22.59 3.91
N VAL A 428 -4.97 22.26 3.06
CA VAL A 428 -3.56 22.62 3.23
C VAL A 428 -2.97 23.09 1.91
N PRO A 429 -1.91 23.91 1.93
CA PRO A 429 -1.21 24.26 0.71
C PRO A 429 -0.68 23.03 -0.02
N VAL A 430 -0.88 23.00 -1.34
CA VAL A 430 -0.25 22.03 -2.25
C VAL A 430 0.88 22.73 -2.99
N VAL A 431 2.07 22.11 -3.05
CA VAL A 431 3.26 22.75 -3.62
C VAL A 431 3.96 21.84 -4.63
N ARG A 432 4.08 22.32 -5.86
CA ARG A 432 4.80 21.65 -6.94
C ARG A 432 6.22 22.22 -7.06
N PRO A 433 7.29 21.38 -7.01
CA PRO A 433 8.67 21.83 -7.14
C PRO A 433 9.00 22.19 -8.59
N MET A 434 10.07 22.96 -8.77
CA MET A 434 10.61 23.32 -10.08
C MET A 434 11.26 22.14 -10.80
N VAL A 435 11.93 21.26 -10.07
CA VAL A 435 12.48 20.02 -10.61
C VAL A 435 11.43 18.92 -10.46
N ALA A 436 10.86 18.48 -11.59
CA ALA A 436 9.83 17.44 -11.61
C ALA A 436 10.38 16.03 -11.31
N GLU A 437 11.66 15.77 -11.63
CA GLU A 437 12.34 14.48 -11.43
C GLU A 437 12.82 14.32 -9.98
N THR A 438 11.89 14.38 -9.01
CA THR A 438 12.20 14.40 -7.58
C THR A 438 12.85 13.10 -7.09
N VAL A 439 12.51 11.96 -7.70
CA VAL A 439 13.12 10.65 -7.42
C VAL A 439 14.64 10.71 -7.71
N SER A 440 15.00 11.07 -8.94
CA SER A 440 16.39 11.20 -9.36
C SER A 440 17.13 12.29 -8.57
N LEU A 441 16.47 13.43 -8.31
CA LEU A 441 17.05 14.49 -7.50
C LEU A 441 17.33 14.02 -6.06
N GLY A 442 16.44 13.24 -5.46
CA GLY A 442 16.61 12.69 -4.13
C GLY A 442 17.78 11.72 -4.01
N ALA A 443 17.95 10.83 -5.00
CA ALA A 443 19.11 9.95 -5.08
C ALA A 443 20.41 10.75 -5.25
N ALA A 444 20.42 11.78 -6.09
CA ALA A 444 21.55 12.69 -6.23
C ALA A 444 21.86 13.40 -4.91
N TYR A 445 20.85 14.02 -4.28
CA TYR A 445 20.98 14.72 -3.01
C TYR A 445 21.56 13.84 -1.91
N ALA A 446 21.08 12.60 -1.76
CA ALA A 446 21.64 11.64 -0.83
C ALA A 446 23.12 11.37 -1.16
N ALA A 447 23.45 10.97 -2.39
CA ALA A 447 24.83 10.64 -2.77
C ALA A 447 25.79 11.82 -2.60
N GLY A 448 25.36 13.03 -2.99
CA GLY A 448 26.12 14.25 -2.84
C GLY A 448 26.31 14.65 -1.37
N LEU A 449 25.30 14.46 -0.52
CA LEU A 449 25.42 14.66 0.93
C LEU A 449 26.47 13.71 1.53
N SER A 450 26.43 12.42 1.16
CA SER A 450 27.36 11.41 1.66
C SER A 450 28.83 11.77 1.39
N VAL A 451 29.11 12.40 0.25
CA VAL A 451 30.48 12.77 -0.14
C VAL A 451 30.85 14.22 0.15
N GLY A 452 29.99 14.97 0.85
CA GLY A 452 30.21 16.37 1.18
C GLY A 452 30.13 17.33 -0.02
N TYR A 453 29.50 16.93 -1.12
CA TYR A 453 29.22 17.82 -2.26
C TYR A 453 28.18 18.88 -1.88
N TRP A 454 27.17 18.48 -1.12
CA TRP A 454 26.32 19.39 -0.35
C TRP A 454 26.65 19.23 1.14
N PRO A 455 26.74 20.35 1.90
CA PRO A 455 27.27 20.30 3.27
C PRO A 455 26.29 19.72 4.29
N ASP A 456 24.99 19.94 4.10
CA ASP A 456 23.95 19.64 5.09
C ASP A 456 22.55 19.61 4.44
N LEU A 457 21.56 19.12 5.20
CA LEU A 457 20.16 19.05 4.79
C LEU A 457 19.54 20.44 4.53
N GLU A 458 20.02 21.49 5.22
CA GLU A 458 19.58 22.86 4.96
C GLU A 458 20.02 23.34 3.57
N GLY A 459 21.21 22.95 3.11
CA GLY A 459 21.70 23.19 1.76
C GLY A 459 20.81 22.58 0.70
N LEU A 460 20.31 21.37 0.95
CA LEU A 460 19.37 20.70 0.06
C LEU A 460 18.02 21.44 0.03
N ARG A 461 17.52 21.90 1.19
CA ARG A 461 16.33 22.77 1.26
C ARG A 461 16.50 24.08 0.49
N ARG A 462 17.68 24.69 0.52
CA ARG A 462 17.98 25.92 -0.24
C ARG A 462 17.93 25.72 -1.75
N ASN A 463 18.26 24.53 -2.24
CA ASN A 463 18.17 24.16 -3.65
C ASN A 463 16.74 23.77 -4.08
N TRP A 464 15.85 23.51 -3.13
CA TRP A 464 14.45 23.22 -3.43
C TRP A 464 13.70 24.52 -3.75
N HIS A 465 13.23 24.61 -4.99
CA HIS A 465 12.52 25.78 -5.50
C HIS A 465 11.10 25.42 -5.90
N ARG A 466 10.15 26.31 -5.57
CA ARG A 466 8.73 26.15 -5.91
C ARG A 466 8.49 26.59 -7.35
N ALA A 467 7.74 25.80 -8.12
CA ALA A 467 7.20 26.20 -9.41
C ALA A 467 5.74 26.66 -9.33
N GLY A 468 4.97 26.10 -8.41
CA GLY A 468 3.56 26.46 -8.19
C GLY A 468 3.12 26.14 -6.78
N GLN A 469 2.14 26.89 -6.30
CA GLN A 469 1.50 26.69 -5.01
C GLN A 469 0.01 26.99 -5.14
N TRP A 470 -0.81 26.11 -4.60
CA TRP A 470 -2.26 26.26 -4.51
C TRP A 470 -2.65 26.33 -3.04
N LEU A 471 -3.53 27.26 -2.71
CA LEU A 471 -4.05 27.46 -1.37
C LEU A 471 -5.51 26.99 -1.35
N PRO A 472 -6.00 26.46 -0.22
CA PRO A 472 -7.39 26.04 -0.12
C PRO A 472 -8.34 27.24 -0.27
N GLU A 473 -9.32 27.10 -1.16
CA GLU A 473 -10.35 28.09 -1.46
C GLU A 473 -11.77 27.53 -1.27
N MET A 474 -11.92 26.20 -1.18
CA MET A 474 -13.22 25.55 -1.00
C MET A 474 -13.83 25.83 0.38
N ASP A 475 -15.11 26.21 0.39
CA ASP A 475 -15.90 26.40 1.61
C ASP A 475 -15.93 25.12 2.48
N PRO A 476 -15.67 25.21 3.80
CA PRO A 476 -15.64 24.04 4.67
C PRO A 476 -16.94 23.23 4.68
N SER A 477 -18.11 23.88 4.61
CA SER A 477 -19.40 23.16 4.63
C SER A 477 -19.65 22.40 3.32
N ARG A 478 -19.19 22.97 2.19
CA ARG A 478 -19.18 22.29 0.89
C ARG A 478 -18.25 21.09 0.92
N ARG A 479 -17.02 21.27 1.41
CA ARG A 479 -16.01 20.24 1.49
C ARG A 479 -16.49 19.00 2.25
N GLU A 480 -17.08 19.18 3.44
CA GLU A 480 -17.58 18.07 4.25
C GLU A 480 -18.79 17.38 3.63
N ARG A 481 -19.70 18.13 3.00
CA ARG A 481 -20.85 17.57 2.28
C ARG A 481 -20.42 16.70 1.10
N GLU A 482 -19.50 17.21 0.27
CA GLU A 482 -19.02 16.45 -0.89
C GLU A 482 -18.21 15.23 -0.48
N TYR A 483 -17.44 15.32 0.61
CA TYR A 483 -16.72 14.18 1.15
C TYR A 483 -17.65 13.10 1.70
N ALA A 484 -18.77 13.49 2.34
CA ALA A 484 -19.79 12.54 2.77
C ALA A 484 -20.38 11.75 1.59
N HIS A 485 -20.67 12.40 0.47
CA HIS A 485 -21.13 11.72 -0.74
C HIS A 485 -20.05 10.86 -1.39
N TRP A 486 -18.79 11.29 -1.37
CA TRP A 486 -17.67 10.45 -1.81
C TRP A 486 -17.63 9.13 -1.02
N ARG A 487 -17.67 9.20 0.32
CA ARG A 487 -17.68 8.00 1.19
C ARG A 487 -18.87 7.09 0.89
N GLN A 488 -20.05 7.68 0.70
CA GLN A 488 -21.24 6.91 0.28
C GLN A 488 -21.00 6.20 -1.07
N ALA A 489 -20.38 6.87 -2.05
CA ALA A 489 -20.04 6.26 -3.32
C ALA A 489 -19.00 5.13 -3.19
N VAL A 490 -18.03 5.27 -2.27
CA VAL A 490 -17.03 4.23 -1.97
C VAL A 490 -17.71 2.98 -1.39
N GLU A 491 -18.63 3.14 -0.44
CA GLU A 491 -19.36 2.01 0.16
C GLU A 491 -20.14 1.19 -0.88
N LEU A 492 -20.68 1.83 -1.92
CA LEU A 492 -21.35 1.15 -3.04
C LEU A 492 -20.42 0.22 -3.84
N THR A 493 -19.09 0.38 -3.71
CA THR A 493 -18.13 -0.49 -4.37
C THR A 493 -17.89 -1.80 -3.64
N PHE A 494 -18.23 -1.88 -2.34
CA PHE A 494 -17.90 -3.03 -1.51
C PHE A 494 -18.72 -4.28 -1.86
N GLY A 495 -18.11 -5.45 -1.69
CA GLY A 495 -18.79 -6.74 -1.92
C GLY A 495 -19.24 -6.99 -3.36
N TRP A 496 -18.75 -6.21 -4.34
CA TRP A 496 -19.18 -6.28 -5.73
C TRP A 496 -18.87 -7.63 -6.38
N THR A 497 -17.61 -8.08 -6.27
CA THR A 497 -17.27 -9.46 -6.61
C THR A 497 -17.34 -10.32 -5.37
N ARG A 498 -18.42 -11.09 -5.22
CA ARG A 498 -18.41 -12.21 -4.28
C ARG A 498 -17.43 -13.27 -4.80
N PRO A 499 -16.56 -13.84 -3.97
CA PRO A 499 -15.82 -15.04 -4.35
C PRO A 499 -16.82 -16.06 -4.92
N SER A 500 -16.50 -16.66 -6.07
CA SER A 500 -17.31 -17.74 -6.65
C SER A 500 -17.62 -18.78 -5.56
N PRO A 501 -18.80 -19.43 -5.51
CA PRO A 501 -19.17 -20.41 -4.47
C PRO A 501 -18.17 -21.58 -4.28
N ALA A 502 -17.17 -21.71 -5.15
CA ALA A 502 -16.00 -22.57 -4.93
C ALA A 502 -15.07 -22.10 -3.78
N ALA A 503 -15.17 -20.84 -3.34
CA ALA A 503 -14.36 -20.23 -2.29
C ALA A 503 -14.99 -20.26 -0.88
N THR A 504 -16.24 -20.74 -0.74
CA THR A 504 -16.81 -21.16 0.56
C THR A 504 -16.53 -22.65 0.84
N ALA A 505 -15.37 -23.14 0.41
CA ALA A 505 -14.89 -24.47 0.78
C ALA A 505 -14.31 -24.42 2.20
N GLY A 506 -15.22 -24.37 3.19
CA GLY A 506 -14.91 -24.52 4.61
C GLY A 506 -14.38 -23.25 5.26
N THR A 507 -15.27 -22.48 5.88
CA THR A 507 -14.88 -21.58 6.99
C THR A 507 -15.02 -22.38 8.28
N ASP A 508 -14.02 -22.29 9.15
CA ASP A 508 -14.06 -22.95 10.45
C ASP A 508 -15.24 -22.39 11.26
N VAL A 509 -16.05 -23.26 11.87
CA VAL A 509 -17.24 -22.80 12.61
C VAL A 509 -16.91 -21.83 13.75
N THR A 510 -15.71 -21.93 14.33
CA THR A 510 -15.27 -21.02 15.39
C THR A 510 -15.01 -19.61 14.85
N GLU A 511 -14.55 -19.48 13.61
CA GLU A 511 -14.36 -18.18 12.95
C GLU A 511 -15.70 -17.53 12.61
N LEU A 512 -16.69 -18.32 12.18
CA LEU A 512 -18.05 -17.84 11.92
C LEU A 512 -18.74 -17.34 13.18
N VAL A 513 -18.62 -18.09 14.29
CA VAL A 513 -19.17 -17.68 15.59
C VAL A 513 -18.52 -16.40 16.08
N GLN A 514 -17.18 -16.28 15.98
CA GLN A 514 -16.47 -15.07 16.37
C GLN A 514 -16.76 -13.86 15.45
N ALA A 515 -17.02 -14.09 14.17
CA ALA A 515 -17.44 -13.04 13.24
C ALA A 515 -18.81 -12.47 13.62
N ASP A 516 -19.75 -13.34 14.02
CA ASP A 516 -21.04 -12.92 14.54
C ASP A 516 -20.91 -12.14 15.86
N HIS A 517 -20.04 -12.58 16.78
CA HIS A 517 -19.77 -11.84 18.03
C HIS A 517 -19.25 -10.43 17.77
N ARG A 518 -18.25 -10.27 16.89
CA ARG A 518 -17.74 -8.94 16.51
C ARG A 518 -18.82 -8.05 15.92
N ARG A 519 -19.67 -8.59 15.05
CA ARG A 519 -20.77 -7.83 14.45
C ARG A 519 -21.82 -7.42 15.49
N MET A 520 -22.12 -8.28 16.47
CA MET A 520 -23.01 -7.93 17.60
C MET A 520 -22.42 -6.78 18.43
N GLU A 521 -21.14 -6.84 18.77
CA GLU A 521 -20.44 -5.78 19.52
C GLU A 521 -20.40 -4.44 18.76
N GLU A 522 -20.21 -4.49 17.44
CA GLU A 522 -20.30 -3.31 16.56
C GLU A 522 -21.69 -2.69 16.56
N LEU A 523 -22.74 -3.50 16.38
CA LEU A 523 -24.14 -3.05 16.42
C LEU A 523 -24.50 -2.43 17.78
N PHE A 524 -23.95 -2.93 18.90
CA PHE A 524 -24.10 -2.29 20.21
C PHE A 524 -23.41 -0.93 20.30
N ARG A 525 -22.20 -0.82 19.74
CA ARG A 525 -21.48 0.45 19.71
C ARG A 525 -22.24 1.50 18.91
N GLU A 526 -22.85 1.08 17.80
CA GLU A 526 -23.71 1.93 16.96
C GLU A 526 -25.00 2.34 17.71
N LEU A 527 -25.68 1.41 18.38
CA LEU A 527 -26.88 1.68 19.20
C LEU A 527 -26.66 2.72 20.31
N ARG A 528 -25.44 2.81 20.85
CA ARG A 528 -25.06 3.77 21.90
C ARG A 528 -24.86 5.19 21.37
N ASN A 529 -24.45 5.32 20.11
CA ASN A 529 -23.97 6.58 19.55
C ASN A 529 -24.98 7.23 18.59
N ASP A 530 -25.92 6.46 18.03
CA ASP A 530 -26.90 6.95 17.06
C ASP A 530 -28.34 6.89 17.62
N GLU A 531 -28.93 8.05 17.90
CA GLU A 531 -30.32 8.15 18.40
C GLU A 531 -31.37 8.01 17.30
N ALA A 532 -31.04 8.30 16.04
CA ALA A 532 -32.01 8.37 14.95
C ALA A 532 -32.40 6.96 14.45
N ASP A 533 -31.49 6.00 14.52
CA ASP A 533 -31.66 4.65 13.94
C ASP A 533 -31.73 3.51 14.95
N ARG A 534 -31.93 3.81 16.25
CA ARG A 534 -31.96 2.79 17.33
C ARG A 534 -32.90 1.62 17.06
N ALA A 535 -34.07 1.87 16.46
CA ALA A 535 -35.05 0.83 16.16
C ALA A 535 -34.59 -0.13 15.04
N ALA A 536 -33.92 0.40 14.00
CA ALA A 536 -33.42 -0.40 12.89
C ALA A 536 -32.21 -1.24 13.32
N LEU A 537 -31.26 -0.62 14.03
CA LEU A 537 -30.07 -1.29 14.59
C LEU A 537 -30.46 -2.36 15.62
N ALA A 538 -31.46 -2.09 16.47
CA ALA A 538 -31.99 -3.10 17.39
C ALA A 538 -32.64 -4.27 16.63
N GLY A 539 -33.34 -4.00 15.53
CA GLY A 539 -33.92 -5.02 14.67
C GLY A 539 -32.85 -5.93 14.02
N GLU A 540 -31.76 -5.33 13.53
CA GLU A 540 -30.62 -6.07 12.96
C GLU A 540 -29.93 -6.94 14.03
N LEU A 541 -29.66 -6.36 15.20
CA LEU A 541 -29.04 -7.07 16.32
C LEU A 541 -29.90 -8.27 16.78
N VAL A 542 -31.22 -8.09 16.91
CA VAL A 542 -32.14 -9.17 17.27
C VAL A 542 -32.16 -10.26 16.19
N SER A 543 -32.15 -9.88 14.91
CA SER A 543 -32.12 -10.82 13.79
C SER A 543 -30.84 -11.66 13.79
N LEU A 544 -29.69 -10.99 13.93
CA LEU A 544 -28.38 -11.63 14.00
C LEU A 544 -28.27 -12.56 15.20
N LEU A 545 -28.62 -12.10 16.40
CA LEU A 545 -28.57 -12.90 17.62
C LEU A 545 -29.51 -14.11 17.55
N THR A 546 -30.71 -13.93 17.00
CA THR A 546 -31.67 -15.04 16.82
C THR A 546 -31.13 -16.08 15.85
N ALA A 547 -30.57 -15.64 14.72
CA ALA A 547 -29.98 -16.54 13.72
C ALA A 547 -28.77 -17.28 14.29
N HIS A 548 -27.90 -16.57 15.01
CA HIS A 548 -26.72 -17.10 15.68
C HIS A 548 -27.07 -18.14 16.75
N ALA A 549 -27.89 -17.77 17.74
CA ALA A 549 -28.29 -18.69 18.82
C ALA A 549 -29.02 -19.94 18.29
N THR A 550 -29.82 -19.79 17.23
CA THR A 550 -30.46 -20.93 16.57
C THR A 550 -29.45 -21.84 15.89
N ALA A 551 -28.48 -21.28 15.17
CA ALA A 551 -27.42 -22.04 14.52
C ALA A 551 -26.53 -22.74 15.56
N THR A 552 -26.16 -22.07 16.66
CA THR A 552 -25.43 -22.66 17.78
C THR A 552 -26.19 -23.84 18.38
N SER A 553 -27.47 -23.66 18.73
CA SER A 553 -28.27 -24.73 19.34
C SER A 553 -28.47 -25.92 18.40
N ARG A 554 -28.74 -25.69 17.11
CA ARG A 554 -29.08 -26.77 16.16
C ARG A 554 -27.86 -27.49 15.60
N VAL A 555 -26.74 -26.79 15.45
CA VAL A 555 -25.54 -27.31 14.78
C VAL A 555 -24.45 -27.68 15.78
N LEU A 556 -24.30 -26.92 16.87
CA LEU A 556 -23.18 -27.06 17.80
C LEU A 556 -23.58 -27.71 19.14
N HIS A 557 -24.85 -27.60 19.55
CA HIS A 557 -25.36 -28.17 20.81
C HIS A 557 -26.78 -28.81 20.71
N PRO A 558 -26.97 -29.88 19.92
CA PRO A 558 -28.30 -30.47 19.67
C PRO A 558 -28.96 -31.16 20.87
N ALA A 559 -28.29 -31.28 22.02
CA ALA A 559 -28.76 -32.08 23.17
C ALA A 559 -28.99 -31.28 24.48
N ALA A 560 -28.85 -29.94 24.49
CA ALA A 560 -29.10 -29.12 25.68
C ALA A 560 -30.50 -28.45 25.60
N PRO A 561 -31.24 -28.34 26.72
CA PRO A 561 -32.48 -27.57 26.77
C PRO A 561 -32.17 -26.10 26.46
N GLY A 562 -32.78 -25.58 25.39
CA GLY A 562 -32.53 -24.23 24.92
C GLY A 562 -32.87 -23.20 25.99
N THR A 563 -31.88 -22.44 26.43
CA THR A 563 -32.11 -21.14 27.07
C THR A 563 -32.74 -20.23 26.03
N ASP A 564 -33.94 -19.73 26.29
CA ASP A 564 -34.71 -18.90 25.36
C ASP A 564 -34.21 -17.45 25.36
N ILE A 565 -32.89 -17.28 25.18
CA ILE A 565 -32.21 -15.98 25.12
C ILE A 565 -32.81 -15.12 24.00
N ALA A 566 -33.31 -15.76 22.94
CA ALA A 566 -33.99 -15.10 21.82
C ALA A 566 -35.36 -14.52 22.22
N ALA A 567 -36.12 -15.15 23.13
CA ALA A 567 -37.35 -14.57 23.65
C ALA A 567 -37.08 -13.43 24.64
N ASP A 568 -36.08 -13.59 25.52
CA ASP A 568 -35.70 -12.55 26.48
C ASP A 568 -35.18 -11.28 25.77
N VAL A 569 -34.35 -11.46 24.73
CA VAL A 569 -33.82 -10.36 23.91
C VAL A 569 -34.92 -9.68 23.09
N ARG A 570 -35.85 -10.46 22.54
CA ARG A 570 -36.99 -9.90 21.78
C ARG A 570 -37.89 -9.05 22.67
N ALA A 571 -38.21 -9.53 23.88
CA ALA A 571 -39.03 -8.78 24.83
C ALA A 571 -38.34 -7.49 25.33
N LEU A 572 -37.01 -7.50 25.46
CA LEU A 572 -36.23 -6.31 25.83
C LEU A 572 -36.17 -5.28 24.69
N ALA A 573 -35.93 -5.73 23.46
CA ALA A 573 -35.86 -4.87 22.27
C ALA A 573 -37.21 -4.20 21.94
N GLU A 574 -38.34 -4.89 22.16
CA GLU A 574 -39.70 -4.36 21.93
C GLU A 574 -40.05 -3.16 22.82
N SER A 575 -39.41 -3.01 23.98
CA SER A 575 -39.72 -1.92 24.92
C SER A 575 -39.04 -0.58 24.60
N ALA A 576 -37.99 -0.59 23.75
CA ALA A 576 -37.20 0.57 23.29
C ALA A 576 -36.74 1.58 24.37
N SER A 577 -36.76 1.21 25.66
CA SER A 577 -36.32 2.09 26.75
C SER A 577 -34.81 1.98 26.97
N GLU A 578 -34.17 3.06 27.39
CA GLU A 578 -32.74 3.10 27.71
C GLU A 578 -32.35 2.02 28.74
N LYS A 579 -33.22 1.79 29.72
CA LYS A 579 -33.07 0.73 30.73
C LYS A 579 -33.14 -0.69 30.14
N ALA A 580 -33.88 -0.88 29.06
CA ALA A 580 -33.97 -2.16 28.36
C ALA A 580 -32.79 -2.41 27.43
N LEU A 581 -32.27 -1.36 26.78
CA LEU A 581 -31.03 -1.44 25.99
C LEU A 581 -29.83 -1.79 26.86
N LEU A 582 -29.72 -1.20 28.06
CA LEU A 582 -28.64 -1.53 29.01
C LEU A 582 -28.72 -3.00 29.50
N ARG A 583 -29.96 -3.50 29.69
CA ARG A 583 -30.19 -4.91 30.03
C ARG A 583 -29.87 -5.83 28.86
N LEU A 584 -30.20 -5.42 27.64
CA LEU A 584 -29.90 -6.16 26.41
C LEU A 584 -28.38 -6.28 26.19
N GLU A 585 -27.63 -5.19 26.39
CA GLU A 585 -26.16 -5.17 26.35
C GLU A 585 -25.57 -6.18 27.34
N THR A 586 -26.03 -6.16 28.59
CA THR A 586 -25.58 -7.11 29.62
C THR A 586 -25.84 -8.56 29.22
N VAL A 587 -27.03 -8.86 28.69
CA VAL A 587 -27.42 -10.22 28.29
C VAL A 587 -26.58 -10.73 27.11
N VAL A 588 -26.30 -9.89 26.11
CA VAL A 588 -25.50 -10.33 24.95
C VAL A 588 -24.02 -10.40 25.29
N GLU A 589 -23.47 -9.49 26.08
CA GLU A 589 -22.09 -9.60 26.57
C GLU A 589 -21.89 -10.90 27.38
N ASP A 590 -22.83 -11.23 28.26
CA ASP A 590 -22.76 -12.47 29.04
C ASP A 590 -22.88 -13.71 28.15
N HIS A 591 -23.71 -13.66 27.10
CA HIS A 591 -23.82 -14.72 26.10
C HIS A 591 -22.51 -14.93 25.31
N ILE A 592 -21.94 -13.86 24.76
CA ILE A 592 -20.65 -13.90 24.05
C ILE A 592 -19.57 -14.47 24.98
N ARG A 593 -19.44 -13.94 26.20
CA ARG A 593 -18.45 -14.41 27.18
C ARG A 593 -18.66 -15.86 27.60
N ALA A 594 -19.90 -16.38 27.58
CA ALA A 594 -20.19 -17.78 27.87
C ALA A 594 -19.74 -18.69 26.71
N GLU A 595 -20.04 -18.30 25.47
CA GLU A 595 -19.63 -19.06 24.28
C GLU A 595 -18.12 -19.03 24.06
N GLU A 596 -17.47 -17.88 24.27
CA GLU A 596 -16.02 -17.78 24.12
C GLU A 596 -15.25 -18.60 25.16
N ARG A 597 -15.74 -18.63 26.41
CA ARG A 597 -15.09 -19.39 27.49
C ARG A 597 -15.41 -20.89 27.43
N GLY A 598 -16.62 -21.25 27.00
CA GLY A 598 -17.09 -22.62 26.89
C GLY A 598 -16.98 -23.17 25.47
N LEU A 599 -18.00 -22.89 24.65
CA LEU A 599 -18.22 -23.47 23.33
C LEU A 599 -17.00 -23.37 22.40
N LEU A 600 -16.41 -22.18 22.22
CA LEU A 600 -15.29 -22.00 21.29
C LEU A 600 -14.04 -22.74 21.74
N ASN A 601 -13.78 -22.76 23.04
CA ASN A 601 -12.64 -23.49 23.61
C ASN A 601 -12.85 -25.01 23.53
N GLU A 602 -14.08 -25.47 23.74
CA GLU A 602 -14.45 -26.88 23.56
C GLU A 602 -14.26 -27.30 22.10
N LEU A 603 -14.87 -26.58 21.15
CA LEU A 603 -14.74 -26.86 19.72
C LEU A 603 -13.28 -26.91 19.24
N ARG A 604 -12.43 -25.99 19.72
CA ARG A 604 -10.99 -25.98 19.38
C ARG A 604 -10.22 -27.15 19.98
N ARG A 605 -10.67 -27.70 21.12
CA ARG A 605 -10.00 -28.79 21.83
C ARG A 605 -10.49 -30.17 21.41
N THR A 606 -11.79 -30.33 21.12
CA THR A 606 -12.43 -31.63 20.97
C THR A 606 -12.85 -31.96 19.54
N VAL A 607 -12.93 -30.96 18.65
CA VAL A 607 -13.39 -31.13 17.26
C VAL A 607 -12.24 -30.93 16.27
N SER A 608 -12.06 -31.90 15.38
CA SER A 608 -11.00 -31.85 14.36
C SER A 608 -11.20 -30.68 13.39
N PRO A 609 -10.14 -30.11 12.78
CA PRO A 609 -10.28 -29.03 11.80
C PRO A 609 -11.24 -29.36 10.65
N ALA A 610 -11.18 -30.59 10.10
CA ALA A 610 -12.06 -31.03 9.02
C ALA A 610 -13.55 -31.05 9.44
N GLU A 611 -13.81 -31.44 10.69
CA GLU A 611 -15.15 -31.47 11.26
C GLU A 611 -15.65 -30.06 11.61
N ARG A 612 -14.77 -29.16 12.09
CA ARG A 612 -15.09 -27.73 12.28
C ARG A 612 -15.45 -27.02 10.98
N LEU A 613 -14.82 -27.38 9.86
CA LEU A 613 -15.20 -26.88 8.53
C LEU A 613 -16.57 -27.43 8.09
N SER A 614 -16.91 -28.67 8.47
CA SER A 614 -18.22 -29.26 8.19
C SER A 614 -19.33 -28.62 9.03
N LEU A 615 -19.08 -28.44 10.32
CA LEU A 615 -19.94 -27.68 11.22
C LEU A 615 -20.09 -26.24 10.74
N GLY A 616 -19.03 -25.62 10.19
CA GLY A 616 -19.07 -24.26 9.67
C GLY A 616 -20.02 -24.12 8.48
N ARG A 617 -20.00 -25.10 7.57
CA ARG A 617 -20.99 -25.17 6.47
C ARG A 617 -22.42 -25.32 6.98
N ALA A 618 -22.65 -26.20 7.97
CA ALA A 618 -23.96 -26.42 8.54
C ALA A 618 -24.47 -25.19 9.32
N PHE A 619 -23.58 -24.53 10.08
CA PHE A 619 -23.84 -23.32 10.85
C PHE A 619 -24.20 -22.16 9.92
N ALA A 620 -23.39 -21.92 8.88
CA ALA A 620 -23.66 -20.88 7.88
C ALA A 620 -25.00 -21.10 7.17
N ALA A 621 -25.34 -22.35 6.82
CA ALA A 621 -26.61 -22.68 6.17
C ALA A 621 -27.81 -22.44 7.10
N GLU A 622 -27.71 -22.82 8.38
CA GLU A 622 -28.79 -22.60 9.34
C GLU A 622 -28.96 -21.13 9.70
N ARG A 623 -27.84 -20.40 9.83
CA ARG A 623 -27.81 -18.95 10.02
C ARG A 623 -28.48 -18.21 8.85
N ALA A 624 -28.13 -18.54 7.61
CA ALA A 624 -28.70 -17.92 6.41
C ALA A 624 -30.22 -18.11 6.31
N ARG A 625 -30.72 -19.33 6.59
CA ARG A 625 -32.18 -19.61 6.60
C ARG A 625 -32.94 -18.68 7.54
N ARG A 626 -32.35 -18.30 8.67
CA ARG A 626 -32.99 -17.45 9.67
C ARG A 626 -32.92 -15.97 9.34
N LEU A 627 -31.85 -15.52 8.70
CA LEU A 627 -31.72 -14.14 8.23
C LEU A 627 -32.65 -13.85 7.03
N ASP A 628 -32.95 -14.84 6.19
CA ASP A 628 -33.81 -14.70 5.00
C ASP A 628 -35.32 -14.94 5.28
N THR A 629 -35.73 -15.25 6.51
CA THR A 629 -37.15 -15.48 6.83
C THR A 629 -37.83 -14.17 7.26
N PRO A 630 -38.83 -13.64 6.52
CA PRO A 630 -39.54 -12.43 6.95
C PRO A 630 -40.34 -12.69 8.25
N PRO A 631 -40.47 -11.69 9.15
CA PRO A 631 -41.21 -11.85 10.40
C PRO A 631 -42.69 -12.19 10.13
N ASP A 632 -43.24 -13.14 10.90
CA ASP A 632 -44.64 -13.59 10.79
C ASP A 632 -45.61 -12.42 11.10
N PRO A 633 -46.45 -11.99 10.13
CA PRO A 633 -47.36 -10.86 10.31
C PRO A 633 -48.51 -11.12 11.30
N ARG A 634 -48.64 -12.34 11.87
CA ARG A 634 -49.72 -12.70 12.82
C ARG A 634 -49.40 -12.41 14.28
N ARG A 635 -48.19 -11.96 14.63
CA ARG A 635 -47.89 -11.38 15.95
C ARG A 635 -47.81 -9.86 15.82
N GLY A 636 -48.98 -9.24 15.70
CA GLY A 636 -49.10 -7.79 15.54
C GLY A 636 -48.63 -7.02 16.77
N LEU A 637 -47.75 -6.04 16.52
CA LEU A 637 -47.48 -4.92 17.42
C LEU A 637 -48.80 -4.23 17.79
N ARG A 638 -49.18 -4.28 19.07
CA ARG A 638 -50.06 -3.27 19.67
C ARG A 638 -49.17 -2.33 20.48
N LEU A 639 -49.33 -1.05 20.17
CA LEU A 639 -48.62 0.16 20.64
C LEU A 639 -48.31 0.17 22.14
#